data_AF-R7YNW6-F1
#
_entry.id   AF-R7YNW6-F1
#
_cell.length_a   1.000
_cell.length_b   1.000
_cell.length_c   1.000
_cell.angle_alpha   90.00
_cell.angle_beta   90.00
_cell.angle_gamma   90.00
#
_symmetry.space_group_name_H-M   'P 1'
#
loop_
_entity.id
_entity.type
_entity.pdbx_description
1 polymer ?
#
loop_
_entity_poly.entity_id
_entity_poly.type
_entity_poly.pdbx_seq_one_letter_code
_entity_poly.pdbx_strand_id
1 'polypeptide(L)'
;MFPSNASNKQSSELEAVKLSVQSIGLDETRQKFQNHWRTVSDADLDWLADARCTSLRLPIGYFTLGPSFCSKTPFAPYATVYTDAWSSVKDLIYRARARGIGTLIDLHALPGGANCGEHSGTNSGKAELWNNAANLALATRCLEFLAREVTSMDCIVGLQIVNEADWDSAGMYKWYESAISAIGCIDASIPIYISDGWNSSKALDYTSKKNCLSSPGPSNPVIVDTHFYWAFTDDDKAKSPQQITSEVWSKLCELDGRDGSVVDRGAFQVVVGEYSCVMTEDSWAKGGCSRDTLIRDFGAAQSARYQSRSGGSFFWTYAMDWMPGGEWGFRAQTASGAITPPANLTLSADGVRVRLSNAQARRDAKMAEGVGSHCGYWDRTAPGGYFEHWRFENGWKVGWADAAAFFEARVAVRVPGGAGGDKIGCLDVWVRKRIIESGMQGKFLWEYEQGMRQGISSFYEGKDGEDDFRKNYGDYFIDGIVVGAEAGVLYSRAHSEVTTTEVTEITVMIRFLLWRKSFGHTDVHIDRSESCAYSLSCFNTFEQKREDMATDRTYGEVMDVVTRTYSIIEHFEEQIRERRDKLFATRDKPGLWDKGGTLTVDDVATRLISLHRSGVLWEGLMVPYAALPDCREFLGGRAPNASKDESRRLMVFLLRRLIADTF
;
A
#
# COMPACT_ATOMS: atom_id res chain seq x y z
N MET A 1 -13.65 14.24 -28.65
CA MET A 1 -12.87 13.85 -29.87
C MET A 1 -13.72 13.36 -31.04
N PHE A 2 -14.74 12.55 -30.80
CA PHE A 2 -15.64 12.05 -31.85
C PHE A 2 -16.51 13.16 -32.45
N PRO A 3 -16.82 13.12 -33.76
CA PRO A 3 -17.85 13.97 -34.35
C PRO A 3 -19.21 13.75 -33.70
N SER A 4 -20.07 14.77 -33.68
CA SER A 4 -21.38 14.73 -32.99
C SER A 4 -22.36 13.69 -33.53
N ASN A 5 -22.12 13.16 -34.73
CA ASN A 5 -22.91 12.11 -35.36
C ASN A 5 -22.33 10.69 -35.16
N ALA A 6 -21.25 10.53 -34.39
CA ALA A 6 -20.70 9.22 -34.07
C ALA A 6 -21.71 8.39 -33.27
N SER A 7 -21.92 7.13 -33.68
CA SER A 7 -22.76 6.21 -32.92
C SER A 7 -22.00 5.63 -31.72
N ASN A 8 -22.73 5.10 -30.73
CA ASN A 8 -22.13 4.46 -29.55
C ASN A 8 -21.25 3.23 -29.86
N LYS A 9 -21.28 2.72 -31.10
CA LYS A 9 -20.42 1.60 -31.55
C LYS A 9 -19.11 2.09 -32.20
N GLN A 10 -18.93 3.40 -32.31
CA GLN A 10 -17.79 4.06 -32.96
C GLN A 10 -16.99 4.82 -31.91
N SER A 11 -16.28 4.06 -31.10
CA SER A 11 -15.70 4.47 -29.82
C SER A 11 -14.18 4.24 -29.77
N SER A 12 -13.59 3.65 -30.81
CA SER A 12 -12.14 3.45 -30.91
C SER A 12 -11.43 4.63 -31.60
N GLU A 13 -10.13 4.76 -31.35
CA GLU A 13 -9.25 5.74 -32.02
C GLU A 13 -9.37 5.66 -33.56
N LEU A 14 -9.41 4.45 -34.14
CA LEU A 14 -9.57 4.26 -35.57
C LEU A 14 -10.86 4.89 -36.10
N GLU A 15 -11.96 4.74 -35.36
CA GLU A 15 -13.24 5.35 -35.75
C GLU A 15 -13.22 6.87 -35.51
N ALA A 16 -12.55 7.36 -34.47
CA ALA A 16 -12.39 8.79 -34.22
C ALA A 16 -11.68 9.51 -35.39
N VAL A 17 -10.56 8.94 -35.87
CA VAL A 17 -9.81 9.52 -36.98
C VAL A 17 -10.55 9.36 -38.30
N LYS A 18 -11.12 8.18 -38.58
CA LYS A 18 -11.90 7.92 -39.80
C LYS A 18 -13.08 8.87 -39.95
N LEU A 19 -13.88 9.03 -38.90
CA LEU A 19 -15.04 9.93 -38.92
C LEU A 19 -14.62 11.39 -39.01
N SER A 20 -13.54 11.79 -38.32
CA SER A 20 -13.01 13.15 -38.45
C SER A 20 -12.55 13.42 -39.89
N VAL A 21 -11.78 12.53 -40.51
CA VAL A 21 -11.33 12.71 -41.90
C VAL A 21 -12.50 12.76 -42.88
N GLN A 22 -13.53 11.92 -42.69
CA GLN A 22 -14.74 11.93 -43.53
C GLN A 22 -15.54 13.23 -43.39
N SER A 23 -15.53 13.86 -42.21
CA SER A 23 -16.35 15.05 -41.92
C SER A 23 -15.66 16.37 -42.25
N ILE A 24 -14.36 16.49 -41.96
CA ILE A 24 -13.63 17.76 -42.04
C ILE A 24 -12.37 17.71 -42.91
N GLY A 25 -12.01 16.55 -43.48
CA GLY A 25 -10.80 16.40 -44.29
C GLY A 25 -9.56 16.04 -43.46
N LEU A 26 -8.47 15.68 -44.16
CA LEU A 26 -7.24 15.17 -43.54
C LEU A 26 -6.48 16.25 -42.76
N ASP A 27 -6.31 17.44 -43.34
CA ASP A 27 -5.47 18.49 -42.75
C ASP A 27 -6.12 19.10 -41.50
N GLU A 28 -7.43 19.35 -41.56
CA GLU A 28 -8.23 19.82 -40.45
C GLU A 28 -8.32 18.77 -39.34
N THR A 29 -8.38 17.47 -39.71
CA THR A 29 -8.32 16.39 -38.72
C THR A 29 -6.96 16.35 -38.03
N ARG A 30 -5.85 16.49 -38.78
CA ARG A 30 -4.51 16.58 -38.19
C ARG A 30 -4.42 17.73 -37.19
N GLN A 31 -4.89 18.92 -37.56
CA GLN A 31 -4.88 20.07 -36.65
C GLN A 31 -5.76 19.85 -35.42
N LYS A 32 -6.95 19.26 -35.57
CA LYS A 32 -7.83 18.89 -34.46
C LYS A 32 -7.15 17.94 -33.48
N PHE A 33 -6.47 16.91 -33.97
CA PHE A 33 -5.76 15.93 -33.14
C PHE A 33 -4.55 16.56 -32.43
N GLN A 34 -3.75 17.37 -33.14
CA GLN A 34 -2.64 18.13 -32.55
C GLN A 34 -3.10 19.05 -31.41
N ASN A 35 -4.23 19.73 -31.58
CA ASN A 35 -4.82 20.56 -30.52
C ASN A 35 -5.27 19.71 -29.33
N HIS A 36 -5.84 18.53 -29.58
CA HIS A 36 -6.27 17.62 -28.52
C HIS A 36 -5.10 17.07 -27.69
N TRP A 37 -3.98 16.69 -28.30
CA TRP A 37 -2.80 16.19 -27.57
C TRP A 37 -2.17 17.23 -26.64
N ARG A 38 -2.51 18.52 -26.80
CA ARG A 38 -2.05 19.64 -25.97
C ARG A 38 -3.04 20.02 -24.86
N THR A 39 -4.10 19.25 -24.67
CA THR A 39 -5.14 19.58 -23.67
C THR A 39 -4.66 19.44 -22.23
N VAL A 40 -3.72 18.53 -21.95
CA VAL A 40 -3.05 18.47 -20.64
C VAL A 40 -2.09 19.66 -20.52
N SER A 41 -2.56 20.67 -19.79
CA SER A 41 -1.89 21.96 -19.61
C SER A 41 -0.76 21.91 -18.59
N ASP A 42 0.00 22.99 -18.48
CA ASP A 42 1.00 23.12 -17.41
C ASP A 42 0.36 23.19 -16.02
N ALA A 43 -0.82 23.82 -15.89
CA ALA A 43 -1.55 23.87 -14.63
C ALA A 43 -2.04 22.49 -14.17
N ASP A 44 -2.33 21.59 -15.12
CA ASP A 44 -2.64 20.20 -14.83
C ASP A 44 -1.44 19.46 -14.23
N LEU A 45 -0.27 19.65 -14.82
CA LEU A 45 0.97 19.04 -14.35
C LEU A 45 1.43 19.64 -13.01
N ASP A 46 1.26 20.95 -12.81
CA ASP A 46 1.51 21.60 -11.51
C ASP A 46 0.62 21.00 -10.43
N TRP A 47 -0.67 20.83 -10.72
CA TRP A 47 -1.61 20.21 -9.79
C TRP A 47 -1.24 18.75 -9.49
N LEU A 48 -0.78 17.97 -10.48
CA LEU A 48 -0.30 16.60 -10.25
C LEU A 48 0.92 16.56 -9.32
N ALA A 49 1.83 17.52 -9.45
CA ALA A 49 2.97 17.64 -8.54
C ALA A 49 2.53 18.00 -7.11
N ASP A 50 1.56 18.92 -6.97
CA ASP A 50 0.97 19.29 -5.68
C ASP A 50 0.22 18.12 -5.02
N ALA A 51 -0.46 17.30 -5.83
CA ALA A 51 -1.11 16.05 -5.44
C ALA A 51 -0.09 14.92 -5.10
N ARG A 52 1.22 15.20 -5.19
CA ARG A 52 2.32 14.28 -4.90
C ARG A 52 2.42 13.08 -5.84
N CYS A 53 1.96 13.22 -7.09
CA CYS A 53 2.21 12.22 -8.12
C CYS A 53 3.70 12.18 -8.46
N THR A 54 4.28 10.98 -8.48
CA THR A 54 5.69 10.77 -8.85
C THR A 54 5.86 10.29 -10.29
N SER A 55 4.80 9.74 -10.89
CA SER A 55 4.84 9.14 -12.22
C SER A 55 3.51 9.27 -12.96
N LEU A 56 3.56 9.32 -14.30
CA LEU A 56 2.44 9.13 -15.21
C LEU A 56 2.58 7.78 -15.91
N ARG A 57 1.47 7.05 -16.08
CA ARG A 57 1.36 5.98 -17.08
C ARG A 57 0.73 6.60 -18.32
N LEU A 58 1.42 6.52 -19.46
CA LEU A 58 1.02 7.19 -20.69
C LEU A 58 0.72 6.15 -21.79
N PRO A 59 -0.57 5.77 -21.94
CA PRO A 59 -1.02 4.93 -23.03
C PRO A 59 -0.77 5.58 -24.39
N ILE A 60 -0.14 4.83 -25.30
CA ILE A 60 0.06 5.20 -26.70
C ILE A 60 -0.29 4.02 -27.62
N GLY A 61 -0.65 4.31 -28.86
CA GLY A 61 -0.80 3.29 -29.90
C GLY A 61 0.37 3.26 -30.86
N TYR A 62 0.54 2.16 -31.61
CA TYR A 62 1.56 2.08 -32.66
C TYR A 62 1.46 3.23 -33.68
N PHE A 63 0.25 3.71 -33.97
CA PHE A 63 -0.01 4.86 -34.84
C PHE A 63 0.57 6.18 -34.27
N THR A 64 0.73 6.29 -32.95
CA THR A 64 1.31 7.46 -32.26
C THR A 64 2.79 7.63 -32.60
N LEU A 65 3.48 6.55 -33.00
CA LEU A 65 4.89 6.57 -33.38
C LEU A 65 5.15 7.17 -34.77
N GLY A 66 4.06 7.47 -35.51
CA GLY A 66 4.10 8.21 -36.76
C GLY A 66 3.72 7.38 -37.99
N PRO A 67 3.67 8.02 -39.18
CA PRO A 67 3.04 7.46 -40.38
C PRO A 67 3.63 6.12 -40.86
N SER A 68 4.93 5.89 -40.63
CA SER A 68 5.62 4.66 -41.03
C SER A 68 5.08 3.41 -40.33
N PHE A 69 4.62 3.54 -39.08
CA PHE A 69 4.06 2.45 -38.29
C PHE A 69 2.61 2.12 -38.67
N CYS A 70 1.92 3.03 -39.38
CA CYS A 70 0.57 2.80 -39.88
C CYS A 70 0.52 1.95 -41.16
N SER A 71 1.65 1.72 -41.83
CA SER A 71 1.69 1.01 -43.12
C SER A 71 1.17 -0.42 -42.99
N LYS A 72 0.32 -0.84 -43.94
CA LYS A 72 -0.35 -2.16 -43.96
C LYS A 72 -1.19 -2.46 -42.71
N THR A 73 -1.70 -1.41 -42.07
CA THR A 73 -2.66 -1.51 -40.96
C THR A 73 -3.95 -0.77 -41.32
N PRO A 74 -5.05 -0.94 -40.56
CA PRO A 74 -6.27 -0.14 -40.75
C PRO A 74 -6.06 1.38 -40.68
N PHE A 75 -4.99 1.85 -40.02
CA PHE A 75 -4.66 3.27 -39.90
C PHE A 75 -3.93 3.83 -41.12
N ALA A 76 -3.52 3.01 -42.10
CA ALA A 76 -2.76 3.45 -43.27
C ALA A 76 -3.40 4.64 -44.03
N PRO A 77 -4.73 4.69 -44.26
CA PRO A 77 -5.36 5.82 -44.95
C PRO A 77 -5.32 7.15 -44.18
N TYR A 78 -5.06 7.10 -42.87
CA TYR A 78 -5.10 8.25 -41.96
C TYR A 78 -3.73 8.59 -41.37
N ALA A 79 -2.67 7.93 -41.85
CA ALA A 79 -1.34 7.95 -41.25
C ALA A 79 -0.78 9.37 -41.05
N THR A 80 -1.06 10.29 -41.97
CA THR A 80 -0.57 11.68 -41.92
C THR A 80 -1.14 12.49 -40.75
N VAL A 81 -2.29 12.10 -40.19
CA VAL A 81 -2.84 12.72 -38.97
C VAL A 81 -1.86 12.57 -37.81
N TYR A 82 -1.13 11.46 -37.73
CA TYR A 82 -0.22 11.13 -36.63
C TYR A 82 1.23 11.63 -36.81
N THR A 83 1.49 12.48 -37.81
CA THR A 83 2.85 12.97 -38.11
C THR A 83 3.56 13.58 -36.90
N ASP A 84 2.82 14.30 -36.04
CA ASP A 84 3.36 15.01 -34.86
C ASP A 84 2.91 14.38 -33.53
N ALA A 85 2.37 13.16 -33.55
CA ALA A 85 1.86 12.51 -32.36
C ALA A 85 3.00 12.21 -31.38
N TRP A 86 4.09 11.59 -31.87
CA TRP A 86 5.25 11.26 -31.05
C TRP A 86 5.97 12.51 -30.51
N SER A 87 6.07 13.59 -31.28
CA SER A 87 6.67 14.84 -30.78
C SER A 87 5.83 15.46 -29.66
N SER A 88 4.49 15.35 -29.74
CA SER A 88 3.58 15.79 -28.68
C SER A 88 3.72 14.94 -27.42
N VAL A 89 3.93 13.63 -27.56
CA VAL A 89 4.25 12.73 -26.43
C VAL A 89 5.54 13.16 -25.75
N LYS A 90 6.62 13.40 -26.51
CA LYS A 90 7.90 13.88 -25.96
C LYS A 90 7.76 15.21 -25.22
N ASP A 91 7.00 16.14 -25.78
CA ASP A 91 6.72 17.43 -25.11
C ASP A 91 6.05 17.24 -23.75
N LEU A 92 4.99 16.42 -23.66
CA LEU A 92 4.33 16.11 -22.40
C LEU A 92 5.29 15.48 -21.38
N ILE A 93 6.12 14.52 -21.82
CA ILE A 93 7.12 13.86 -20.98
C ILE A 93 8.11 14.88 -20.40
N TYR A 94 8.63 15.80 -21.21
CA TYR A 94 9.56 16.83 -20.73
C TYR A 94 8.89 17.81 -19.76
N ARG A 95 7.64 18.22 -20.03
CA ARG A 95 6.88 19.09 -19.13
C ARG A 95 6.56 18.43 -17.79
N ALA A 96 6.30 17.11 -17.78
CA ALA A 96 6.11 16.32 -16.56
C ALA A 96 7.44 16.18 -15.78
N ARG A 97 8.53 15.88 -16.50
CA ARG A 97 9.88 15.76 -15.92
C ARG A 97 10.35 17.05 -15.24
N ALA A 98 10.01 18.21 -15.78
CA ALA A 98 10.33 19.51 -15.17
C ALA A 98 9.75 19.65 -13.74
N ARG A 99 8.70 18.87 -13.42
CA ARG A 99 8.03 18.83 -12.11
C ARG A 99 8.42 17.62 -11.26
N GLY A 100 9.38 16.82 -11.73
CA GLY A 100 9.84 15.62 -11.03
C GLY A 100 8.85 14.46 -11.13
N ILE A 101 8.07 14.41 -12.21
CA ILE A 101 7.14 13.35 -12.54
C ILE A 101 7.76 12.50 -13.66
N GLY A 102 7.99 11.22 -13.40
CA GLY A 102 8.47 10.26 -14.39
C GLY A 102 7.36 9.76 -15.31
N THR A 103 7.70 9.08 -16.41
CA THR A 103 6.71 8.51 -17.34
C THR A 103 6.95 7.03 -17.62
N LEU A 104 5.93 6.19 -17.40
CA LEU A 104 5.83 4.84 -17.92
C LEU A 104 5.14 4.93 -19.28
N ILE A 105 5.86 4.62 -20.35
CA ILE A 105 5.26 4.60 -21.70
C ILE A 105 4.61 3.24 -21.90
N ASP A 106 3.31 3.24 -22.13
CA ASP A 106 2.52 2.03 -22.32
C ASP A 106 2.10 1.87 -23.78
N LEU A 107 2.63 0.85 -24.45
CA LEU A 107 2.17 0.48 -25.78
C LEU A 107 0.81 -0.22 -25.65
N HIS A 108 -0.22 0.60 -25.53
CA HIS A 108 -1.56 0.21 -25.18
C HIS A 108 -2.33 -0.37 -26.38
N ALA A 109 -2.20 0.27 -27.55
CA ALA A 109 -2.81 -0.19 -28.79
C ALA A 109 -1.74 -0.80 -29.72
N LEU A 110 -1.70 -2.12 -29.78
CA LEU A 110 -0.81 -2.90 -30.64
C LEU A 110 -1.45 -3.19 -32.02
N PRO A 111 -0.65 -3.45 -33.06
CA PRO A 111 -1.17 -3.92 -34.34
C PRO A 111 -2.05 -5.18 -34.17
N GLY A 112 -3.30 -5.10 -34.64
CA GLY A 112 -4.28 -6.19 -34.50
C GLY A 112 -4.95 -6.32 -33.12
N GLY A 113 -4.55 -5.53 -32.12
CA GLY A 113 -5.10 -5.59 -30.77
C GLY A 113 -4.59 -6.79 -29.95
N ALA A 114 -4.15 -6.53 -28.72
CA ALA A 114 -3.74 -7.58 -27.77
C ALA A 114 -4.93 -8.20 -27.02
N ASN A 115 -6.08 -7.52 -27.05
CA ASN A 115 -7.36 -7.95 -26.51
C ASN A 115 -8.49 -7.49 -27.46
N CYS A 116 -9.72 -7.82 -27.10
CA CYS A 116 -10.92 -7.50 -27.88
C CYS A 116 -11.51 -6.11 -27.58
N GLY A 117 -10.94 -5.37 -26.63
CA GLY A 117 -11.45 -4.07 -26.19
C GLY A 117 -11.16 -2.94 -27.17
N GLU A 118 -12.06 -1.95 -27.25
CA GLU A 118 -11.90 -0.80 -28.13
C GLU A 118 -10.71 0.10 -27.78
N HIS A 119 -10.26 0.05 -26.52
CA HIS A 119 -9.06 0.69 -26.03
C HIS A 119 -7.78 0.13 -26.67
N SER A 120 -7.81 -1.05 -27.30
CA SER A 120 -6.75 -1.54 -28.22
C SER A 120 -6.64 -0.74 -29.53
N GLY A 121 -7.39 0.36 -29.67
CA GLY A 121 -7.32 1.30 -30.79
C GLY A 121 -8.24 0.97 -31.98
N THR A 122 -8.87 -0.21 -31.96
CA THR A 122 -9.88 -0.61 -32.96
C THR A 122 -11.08 -1.24 -32.26
N ASN A 123 -12.27 -1.12 -32.84
CA ASN A 123 -13.50 -1.78 -32.38
C ASN A 123 -13.74 -3.12 -33.12
N SER A 124 -12.66 -3.84 -33.46
CA SER A 124 -12.76 -5.13 -34.19
C SER A 124 -13.38 -6.25 -33.34
N GLY A 125 -13.33 -6.12 -32.02
CA GLY A 125 -13.76 -7.16 -31.08
C GLY A 125 -12.84 -8.39 -31.09
N LYS A 126 -11.59 -8.26 -31.55
CA LYS A 126 -10.66 -9.39 -31.73
C LYS A 126 -9.23 -9.06 -31.27
N ALA A 127 -8.58 -10.03 -30.64
CA ALA A 127 -7.16 -10.00 -30.27
C ALA A 127 -6.27 -10.60 -31.39
N GLU A 128 -6.17 -9.93 -32.55
CA GLU A 128 -5.47 -10.47 -33.73
C GLU A 128 -3.94 -10.35 -33.67
N LEU A 129 -3.37 -9.74 -32.62
CA LEU A 129 -1.93 -9.69 -32.40
C LEU A 129 -1.32 -11.11 -32.34
N TRP A 130 -1.90 -11.99 -31.53
CA TRP A 130 -1.27 -13.25 -31.11
C TRP A 130 -1.16 -14.30 -32.23
N ASN A 131 -2.10 -14.27 -33.17
CA ASN A 131 -2.18 -15.24 -34.26
C ASN A 131 -1.65 -14.69 -35.60
N ASN A 132 -0.96 -13.54 -35.59
CA ASN A 132 -0.45 -12.89 -36.79
C ASN A 132 1.01 -12.47 -36.63
N ALA A 133 1.91 -13.17 -37.33
CA ALA A 133 3.34 -12.91 -37.28
C ALA A 133 3.73 -11.50 -37.74
N ALA A 134 2.99 -10.89 -38.70
CA ALA A 134 3.26 -9.54 -39.15
C ALA A 134 2.89 -8.50 -38.08
N ASN A 135 1.82 -8.74 -37.32
CA ASN A 135 1.43 -7.90 -36.19
C ASN A 135 2.47 -7.96 -35.07
N LEU A 136 2.88 -9.16 -34.66
CA LEU A 136 3.94 -9.35 -33.66
C LEU A 136 5.25 -8.67 -34.09
N ALA A 137 5.64 -8.80 -35.36
CA ALA A 137 6.85 -8.17 -35.89
C ALA A 137 6.75 -6.64 -35.92
N LEU A 138 5.59 -6.07 -36.25
CA LEU A 138 5.38 -4.63 -36.21
C LEU A 138 5.38 -4.12 -34.75
N ALA A 139 4.74 -4.83 -33.82
CA ALA A 139 4.77 -4.51 -32.39
C ALA A 139 6.21 -4.49 -31.84
N THR A 140 7.02 -5.51 -32.16
CA THR A 140 8.43 -5.54 -31.78
C THR A 140 9.21 -4.35 -32.36
N ARG A 141 8.99 -3.97 -33.63
CA ARG A 141 9.62 -2.76 -34.20
C ARG A 141 9.19 -1.47 -33.51
N CYS A 142 7.94 -1.38 -33.06
CA CYS A 142 7.47 -0.24 -32.27
C CYS A 142 8.24 -0.13 -30.95
N LEU A 143 8.43 -1.26 -30.26
CA LEU A 143 9.18 -1.31 -29.01
C LEU A 143 10.67 -1.01 -29.19
N GLU A 144 11.30 -1.48 -30.27
CA GLU A 144 12.68 -1.09 -30.60
C GLU A 144 12.80 0.41 -30.89
N PHE A 145 11.81 1.01 -31.56
CA PHE A 145 11.78 2.46 -31.77
C PHE A 145 11.68 3.21 -30.44
N LEU A 146 10.74 2.80 -29.58
CA LEU A 146 10.58 3.38 -28.25
C LEU A 146 11.86 3.27 -27.44
N ALA A 147 12.47 2.09 -27.37
CA ALA A 147 13.73 1.85 -26.67
C ALA A 147 14.84 2.79 -27.15
N ARG A 148 14.99 3.01 -28.47
CA ARG A 148 15.98 3.95 -29.00
C ARG A 148 15.68 5.39 -28.59
N GLU A 149 14.43 5.83 -28.71
CA GLU A 149 14.06 7.22 -28.35
C GLU A 149 14.26 7.51 -26.86
N VAL A 150 13.87 6.58 -25.98
CA VAL A 150 13.89 6.80 -24.53
C VAL A 150 15.29 6.73 -23.90
N THR A 151 16.29 6.11 -24.56
CA THR A 151 17.68 6.10 -24.05
C THR A 151 18.24 7.51 -23.79
N SER A 152 17.70 8.52 -24.49
CA SER A 152 18.08 9.93 -24.33
C SER A 152 17.25 10.69 -23.29
N MET A 153 16.29 10.04 -22.63
CA MET A 153 15.32 10.65 -21.73
C MET A 153 15.50 10.14 -20.29
N ASP A 154 15.97 11.01 -19.40
CA ASP A 154 16.29 10.68 -18.00
C ASP A 154 15.07 10.51 -17.07
N CYS A 155 13.87 10.50 -17.64
CA CYS A 155 12.58 10.60 -16.93
C CYS A 155 11.66 9.41 -17.17
N ILE A 156 12.13 8.42 -17.90
CA ILE A 156 11.34 7.23 -18.25
C ILE A 156 11.51 6.21 -17.13
N VAL A 157 10.40 5.86 -16.47
CA VAL A 157 10.41 4.87 -15.39
C VAL A 157 10.26 3.44 -15.90
N GLY A 158 9.90 3.27 -17.18
CA GLY A 158 9.91 2.00 -17.88
C GLY A 158 9.14 2.03 -19.19
N LEU A 159 9.13 0.89 -19.88
CA LEU A 159 8.30 0.62 -21.06
C LEU A 159 7.35 -0.54 -20.76
N GLN A 160 6.05 -0.32 -20.93
CA GLN A 160 5.07 -1.40 -20.93
C GLN A 160 4.87 -1.92 -22.34
N ILE A 161 5.18 -3.19 -22.55
CA ILE A 161 5.25 -3.78 -23.90
C ILE A 161 3.87 -4.12 -24.47
N VAL A 162 2.89 -4.30 -23.59
CA VAL A 162 1.49 -4.56 -23.92
C VAL A 162 0.58 -4.21 -22.75
N ASN A 163 -0.58 -3.62 -23.06
CA ASN A 163 -1.69 -3.46 -22.14
C ASN A 163 -2.67 -4.63 -22.22
N GLU A 164 -3.14 -5.11 -21.06
CA GLU A 164 -4.24 -6.08 -20.89
C GLU A 164 -4.26 -7.19 -21.95
N ALA A 165 -3.18 -7.96 -22.07
CA ALA A 165 -3.13 -9.09 -22.97
C ALA A 165 -4.30 -10.06 -22.72
N ASP A 166 -4.93 -10.55 -23.79
CA ASP A 166 -6.04 -11.50 -23.68
C ASP A 166 -5.61 -12.79 -22.96
N TRP A 167 -6.53 -13.35 -22.18
CA TRP A 167 -6.24 -14.43 -21.23
C TRP A 167 -5.56 -15.62 -21.93
N ASP A 168 -4.40 -16.00 -21.41
CA ASP A 168 -3.60 -17.15 -21.86
C ASP A 168 -3.39 -17.25 -23.38
N SER A 169 -3.19 -16.10 -24.02
CA SER A 169 -2.98 -16.02 -25.47
C SER A 169 -1.82 -16.88 -25.95
N ALA A 170 -2.07 -17.65 -27.03
CA ALA A 170 -1.09 -18.57 -27.59
C ALA A 170 0.19 -17.83 -28.02
N GLY A 171 1.35 -18.27 -27.50
CA GLY A 171 2.64 -17.68 -27.82
C GLY A 171 2.94 -16.34 -27.12
N MET A 172 2.08 -15.86 -26.22
CA MET A 172 2.24 -14.58 -25.51
C MET A 172 3.62 -14.45 -24.83
N TYR A 173 3.96 -15.37 -23.94
CA TYR A 173 5.25 -15.35 -23.23
C TYR A 173 6.46 -15.55 -24.15
N LYS A 174 6.29 -16.24 -25.28
CA LYS A 174 7.34 -16.36 -26.31
C LYS A 174 7.57 -15.03 -27.02
N TRP A 175 6.51 -14.25 -27.24
CA TRP A 175 6.65 -12.91 -27.77
C TRP A 175 7.19 -11.92 -26.73
N TYR A 176 6.78 -12.01 -25.45
CA TYR A 176 7.38 -11.23 -24.36
C TYR A 176 8.90 -11.42 -24.33
N GLU A 177 9.37 -12.67 -24.40
CA GLU A 177 10.79 -13.00 -24.52
C GLU A 177 11.47 -12.27 -25.67
N SER A 178 10.86 -12.33 -26.86
CA SER A 178 11.42 -11.75 -28.08
C SER A 178 11.44 -10.22 -28.01
N ALA A 179 10.39 -9.61 -27.47
CA ALA A 179 10.28 -8.16 -27.28
C ALA A 179 11.28 -7.65 -26.24
N ILE A 180 11.37 -8.30 -25.07
CA ILE A 180 12.34 -7.96 -24.03
C ILE A 180 13.77 -8.09 -24.56
N SER A 181 14.07 -9.18 -25.29
CA SER A 181 15.39 -9.36 -25.91
C SER A 181 15.71 -8.27 -26.94
N ALA A 182 14.73 -7.87 -27.77
CA ALA A 182 14.93 -6.81 -28.77
C ALA A 182 15.20 -5.46 -28.11
N ILE A 183 14.48 -5.13 -27.03
CA ILE A 183 14.73 -3.92 -26.25
C ILE A 183 16.09 -4.00 -25.54
N GLY A 184 16.43 -5.13 -24.93
CA GLY A 184 17.69 -5.33 -24.22
C GLY A 184 18.94 -5.21 -25.10
N CYS A 185 18.83 -5.52 -26.40
CA CYS A 185 19.90 -5.27 -27.38
C CYS A 185 20.16 -3.77 -27.60
N ILE A 186 19.24 -2.89 -27.22
CA ILE A 186 19.34 -1.43 -27.34
C ILE A 186 19.68 -0.82 -25.97
N ASP A 187 18.91 -1.19 -24.95
CA ASP A 187 19.09 -0.77 -23.57
C ASP A 187 18.65 -1.90 -22.63
N ALA A 188 19.63 -2.55 -21.99
CA ALA A 188 19.39 -3.63 -21.03
C ALA A 188 19.07 -3.12 -19.61
N SER A 189 19.13 -1.81 -19.36
CA SER A 189 18.93 -1.21 -18.04
C SER A 189 17.50 -0.74 -17.79
N ILE A 190 16.76 -0.40 -18.86
CA ILE A 190 15.39 0.12 -18.74
C ILE A 190 14.43 -0.95 -18.17
N PRO A 191 13.60 -0.62 -17.16
CA PRO A 191 12.56 -1.53 -16.69
C PRO A 191 11.50 -1.81 -17.74
N ILE A 192 11.13 -3.08 -17.85
CA ILE A 192 10.08 -3.56 -18.76
C ILE A 192 8.88 -4.02 -17.96
N TYR A 193 7.72 -3.46 -18.28
CA TYR A 193 6.44 -3.81 -17.69
C TYR A 193 5.70 -4.75 -18.63
N ILE A 194 5.14 -5.83 -18.08
CA ILE A 194 4.33 -6.80 -18.84
C ILE A 194 2.93 -6.86 -18.26
N SER A 195 1.91 -6.91 -19.12
CA SER A 195 0.56 -7.30 -18.70
C SER A 195 0.59 -8.71 -18.11
N ASP A 196 -0.05 -8.89 -16.96
CA ASP A 196 -0.23 -10.20 -16.33
C ASP A 196 -1.13 -11.16 -17.14
N GLY A 197 -1.85 -10.61 -18.13
CA GLY A 197 -2.75 -11.36 -19.00
C GLY A 197 -3.91 -11.96 -18.20
N TRP A 198 -4.34 -11.21 -17.17
CA TRP A 198 -5.34 -11.58 -16.18
C TRP A 198 -4.94 -12.78 -15.30
N ASN A 199 -3.69 -13.26 -15.40
CA ASN A 199 -3.16 -14.39 -14.61
C ASN A 199 -1.86 -14.01 -13.88
N SER A 200 -2.01 -13.26 -12.81
CA SER A 200 -0.92 -12.77 -11.96
C SER A 200 0.05 -13.87 -11.49
N SER A 201 -0.41 -15.05 -11.08
CA SER A 201 0.50 -16.14 -10.65
C SER A 201 1.40 -16.61 -11.79
N LYS A 202 0.86 -16.81 -13.00
CA LYS A 202 1.64 -17.26 -14.16
C LYS A 202 2.63 -16.18 -14.62
N ALA A 203 2.23 -14.91 -14.56
CA ALA A 203 3.11 -13.79 -14.84
C ALA A 203 4.27 -13.70 -13.84
N LEU A 204 3.99 -13.89 -12.54
CA LEU A 204 5.03 -13.94 -11.50
C LEU A 204 5.99 -15.12 -11.69
N ASP A 205 5.49 -16.30 -12.07
CA ASP A 205 6.33 -17.47 -12.41
C ASP A 205 7.25 -17.21 -13.61
N TYR A 206 6.81 -16.40 -14.57
CA TYR A 206 7.62 -15.97 -15.71
C TYR A 206 8.69 -14.95 -15.27
N THR A 207 8.28 -13.90 -14.56
CA THR A 207 9.18 -12.81 -14.15
C THR A 207 10.26 -13.26 -13.17
N SER A 208 9.99 -14.21 -12.28
CA SER A 208 11.01 -14.74 -11.35
C SER A 208 12.19 -15.39 -12.06
N LYS A 209 11.90 -16.16 -13.12
CA LYS A 209 12.92 -16.78 -13.99
C LYS A 209 13.69 -15.73 -14.77
N LYS A 210 13.05 -14.63 -15.18
CA LYS A 210 13.68 -13.51 -15.87
C LYS A 210 14.56 -12.67 -14.95
N ASN A 211 14.08 -12.43 -13.75
CA ASN A 211 14.74 -11.64 -12.73
C ASN A 211 15.61 -12.50 -11.79
N CYS A 212 16.05 -13.67 -12.23
CA CYS A 212 17.03 -14.45 -11.48
C CYS A 212 18.43 -13.83 -11.60
N LEU A 213 19.32 -14.21 -10.68
CA LEU A 213 20.73 -13.80 -10.70
C LEU A 213 21.57 -14.62 -11.69
N SER A 214 21.09 -15.79 -12.12
CA SER A 214 21.80 -16.70 -13.04
C SER A 214 21.64 -16.35 -14.52
N SER A 215 20.92 -15.27 -14.85
CA SER A 215 20.78 -14.81 -16.22
C SER A 215 22.12 -14.30 -16.77
N PRO A 216 22.58 -14.79 -17.95
CA PRO A 216 23.87 -14.39 -18.50
C PRO A 216 23.81 -12.95 -19.04
N GLY A 217 24.49 -12.04 -18.34
CA GLY A 217 24.69 -10.65 -18.76
C GLY A 217 23.61 -9.68 -18.29
N PRO A 218 23.78 -8.37 -18.59
CA PRO A 218 22.77 -7.36 -18.29
C PRO A 218 21.44 -7.73 -18.96
N SER A 219 20.37 -7.81 -18.17
CA SER A 219 19.02 -8.08 -18.62
C SER A 219 18.09 -7.03 -18.05
N ASN A 220 17.12 -6.59 -18.86
CA ASN A 220 16.09 -5.68 -18.39
C ASN A 220 15.40 -6.26 -17.14
N PRO A 221 15.19 -5.46 -16.09
CA PRO A 221 14.33 -5.87 -15.00
C PRO A 221 12.88 -5.93 -15.50
N VAL A 222 12.18 -7.02 -15.19
CA VAL A 222 10.80 -7.23 -15.63
C VAL A 222 9.84 -7.05 -14.47
N ILE A 223 8.81 -6.22 -14.63
CA ILE A 223 7.80 -5.89 -13.63
C ILE A 223 6.44 -6.35 -14.16
N VAL A 224 5.64 -7.00 -13.31
CA VAL A 224 4.27 -7.37 -13.65
C VAL A 224 3.35 -6.16 -13.45
N ASP A 225 2.54 -5.88 -14.44
CA ASP A 225 1.43 -4.94 -14.37
C ASP A 225 0.10 -5.70 -14.23
N THR A 226 -0.70 -5.35 -13.23
CA THR A 226 -2.02 -5.91 -12.96
C THR A 226 -3.04 -4.81 -12.70
N HIS A 227 -4.30 -5.06 -13.06
CA HIS A 227 -5.38 -4.08 -12.99
C HIS A 227 -6.48 -4.56 -12.06
N PHE A 228 -7.02 -3.67 -11.23
CA PHE A 228 -8.10 -3.99 -10.29
C PHE A 228 -9.31 -3.09 -10.50
N TYR A 229 -10.44 -3.72 -10.83
CA TYR A 229 -11.74 -3.08 -11.00
C TYR A 229 -12.83 -3.94 -10.36
N TRP A 230 -13.82 -3.29 -9.76
CA TRP A 230 -15.01 -3.93 -9.17
C TRP A 230 -16.31 -3.39 -9.79
N ALA A 231 -16.30 -3.27 -11.12
CA ALA A 231 -17.37 -2.60 -11.86
C ALA A 231 -17.89 -3.38 -13.07
N PHE A 232 -17.33 -4.56 -13.36
CA PHE A 232 -17.49 -5.18 -14.69
C PHE A 232 -18.05 -6.60 -14.67
N THR A 233 -18.09 -7.26 -13.52
CA THR A 233 -18.56 -8.64 -13.41
C THR A 233 -19.88 -8.75 -12.63
N ASP A 234 -20.60 -9.85 -12.82
CA ASP A 234 -21.79 -10.13 -12.01
C ASP A 234 -21.45 -10.42 -10.54
N ASP A 235 -20.23 -10.91 -10.27
CA ASP A 235 -19.71 -11.07 -8.91
C ASP A 235 -19.52 -9.72 -8.22
N ASP A 236 -19.05 -8.69 -8.94
CA ASP A 236 -18.96 -7.33 -8.41
C ASP A 236 -20.34 -6.77 -8.03
N LYS A 237 -21.34 -6.95 -8.90
CA LYS A 237 -22.73 -6.51 -8.67
C LYS A 237 -23.35 -7.16 -7.44
N ALA A 238 -22.95 -8.39 -7.12
CA ALA A 238 -23.49 -9.12 -5.98
C ALA A 238 -23.00 -8.56 -4.63
N LYS A 239 -21.85 -7.87 -4.61
CA LYS A 239 -21.19 -7.39 -3.39
C LYS A 239 -21.67 -6.00 -2.99
N SER A 240 -21.70 -5.74 -1.68
CA SER A 240 -21.84 -4.38 -1.14
C SER A 240 -20.51 -3.61 -1.18
N PRO A 241 -20.53 -2.27 -1.06
CA PRO A 241 -19.31 -1.48 -1.06
C PRO A 241 -18.36 -1.82 0.09
N GLN A 242 -18.90 -2.21 1.25
CA GLN A 242 -18.13 -2.69 2.40
C GLN A 242 -17.44 -4.03 2.12
N GLN A 243 -18.13 -4.96 1.44
CA GLN A 243 -17.53 -6.23 1.02
C GLN A 243 -16.40 -6.00 0.03
N ILE A 244 -16.63 -5.16 -0.98
CA ILE A 244 -15.61 -4.76 -1.96
C ILE A 244 -14.40 -4.11 -1.26
N THR A 245 -14.65 -3.17 -0.34
CA THR A 245 -13.60 -2.51 0.44
C THR A 245 -12.78 -3.50 1.27
N SER A 246 -13.43 -4.50 1.87
CA SER A 246 -12.74 -5.55 2.62
C SER A 246 -11.89 -6.45 1.69
N GLU A 247 -12.38 -6.74 0.48
CA GLU A 247 -11.71 -7.59 -0.49
C GLU A 247 -10.40 -6.98 -1.01
N VAL A 248 -10.27 -5.64 -1.02
CA VAL A 248 -9.03 -4.95 -1.42
C VAL A 248 -7.81 -5.53 -0.68
N TRP A 249 -7.94 -5.84 0.60
CA TRP A 249 -6.84 -6.38 1.42
C TRP A 249 -6.39 -7.78 1.03
N SER A 250 -7.21 -8.53 0.28
CA SER A 250 -6.84 -9.83 -0.27
C SER A 250 -6.06 -9.73 -1.58
N LYS A 251 -6.06 -8.58 -2.27
CA LYS A 251 -5.36 -8.39 -3.54
C LYS A 251 -3.85 -8.38 -3.35
N LEU A 252 -3.11 -8.78 -4.38
CA LEU A 252 -1.65 -8.94 -4.36
C LEU A 252 -1.16 -10.06 -3.42
N CYS A 253 -2.03 -10.98 -3.01
CA CYS A 253 -1.64 -12.14 -2.18
C CYS A 253 -0.77 -13.14 -2.95
N GLU A 254 -0.73 -13.06 -4.28
CA GLU A 254 0.14 -13.85 -5.14
C GLU A 254 1.62 -13.59 -4.86
N LEU A 255 1.96 -12.46 -4.22
CA LEU A 255 3.31 -12.16 -3.74
C LEU A 255 3.66 -12.88 -2.44
N ASP A 256 2.67 -13.29 -1.64
CA ASP A 256 2.89 -13.85 -0.30
C ASP A 256 3.78 -15.10 -0.36
N GLY A 257 4.92 -15.03 0.33
CA GLY A 257 5.92 -16.10 0.35
C GLY A 257 6.80 -16.19 -0.92
N ARG A 258 6.59 -15.33 -1.91
CA ARG A 258 7.40 -15.26 -3.15
C ARG A 258 8.44 -14.15 -3.10
N ASP A 259 8.03 -12.94 -2.73
CA ASP A 259 8.91 -11.77 -2.61
C ASP A 259 9.92 -11.91 -1.44
N GLY A 260 10.94 -11.06 -1.43
CA GLY A 260 11.84 -10.91 -0.27
C GLY A 260 13.12 -11.78 -0.25
N SER A 261 13.24 -12.80 -1.11
CA SER A 261 14.51 -13.56 -1.28
C SER A 261 14.87 -13.69 -2.76
N VAL A 262 15.62 -12.70 -3.26
CA VAL A 262 16.08 -12.59 -4.64
C VAL A 262 17.13 -13.66 -4.94
N VAL A 263 18.03 -13.94 -3.99
CA VAL A 263 19.07 -14.96 -4.15
C VAL A 263 18.46 -16.34 -4.38
N ASP A 264 17.40 -16.70 -3.66
CA ASP A 264 16.81 -18.03 -3.74
C ASP A 264 15.76 -18.17 -4.85
N ARG A 265 14.94 -17.14 -5.06
CA ARG A 265 13.72 -17.24 -5.88
C ARG A 265 13.69 -16.29 -7.08
N GLY A 266 14.66 -15.39 -7.22
CA GLY A 266 14.61 -14.28 -8.17
C GLY A 266 13.75 -13.12 -7.65
N ALA A 267 13.81 -11.98 -8.34
CA ALA A 267 13.06 -10.80 -7.92
C ALA A 267 11.60 -10.85 -8.40
N PHE A 268 10.66 -10.64 -7.48
CA PHE A 268 9.23 -10.49 -7.77
C PHE A 268 8.82 -9.04 -7.59
N GLN A 269 8.10 -8.49 -8.57
CA GLN A 269 7.53 -7.17 -8.43
C GLN A 269 6.26 -7.00 -9.24
N VAL A 270 5.24 -6.42 -8.59
CA VAL A 270 3.97 -6.03 -9.19
C VAL A 270 3.77 -4.52 -9.06
N VAL A 271 3.14 -3.91 -10.06
CA VAL A 271 2.54 -2.58 -10.03
C VAL A 271 1.05 -2.71 -10.35
N VAL A 272 0.23 -1.85 -9.74
CA VAL A 272 -1.20 -1.74 -10.07
C VAL A 272 -1.35 -0.67 -11.16
N GLY A 273 -1.29 -1.06 -12.44
CA GLY A 273 -1.26 -0.13 -13.58
C GLY A 273 -2.58 0.56 -13.88
N GLU A 274 -3.69 -0.01 -13.40
CA GLU A 274 -4.99 0.62 -13.48
C GLU A 274 -5.87 0.22 -12.29
N TYR A 275 -6.56 1.21 -11.73
CA TYR A 275 -7.62 1.06 -10.74
C TYR A 275 -8.47 2.35 -10.70
N SER A 276 -9.67 2.28 -10.12
CA SER A 276 -10.54 3.45 -9.90
C SER A 276 -11.35 3.32 -8.60
N CYS A 277 -12.18 4.32 -8.29
CA CYS A 277 -13.11 4.25 -7.16
C CYS A 277 -14.54 3.85 -7.58
N VAL A 278 -14.69 3.30 -8.79
CA VAL A 278 -16.00 2.99 -9.37
C VAL A 278 -16.46 1.62 -8.91
N MET A 279 -17.74 1.55 -8.53
CA MET A 279 -18.48 0.31 -8.38
C MET A 279 -19.77 0.38 -9.19
N THR A 280 -20.44 -0.75 -9.34
CA THR A 280 -21.74 -0.81 -10.03
C THR A 280 -22.84 -0.11 -9.21
N GLU A 281 -23.88 0.39 -9.88
CA GLU A 281 -25.05 0.94 -9.17
C GLU A 281 -25.76 -0.12 -8.30
N ASP A 282 -25.71 -1.39 -8.70
CA ASP A 282 -26.18 -2.50 -7.88
C ASP A 282 -25.39 -2.63 -6.58
N SER A 283 -24.07 -2.45 -6.61
CA SER A 283 -23.22 -2.44 -5.43
C SER A 283 -23.56 -1.23 -4.57
N TRP A 284 -23.66 -0.02 -5.14
CA TRP A 284 -24.00 1.20 -4.40
C TRP A 284 -25.35 1.11 -3.69
N ALA A 285 -26.35 0.50 -4.32
CA ALA A 285 -27.67 0.29 -3.73
C ALA A 285 -27.64 -0.61 -2.48
N LYS A 286 -26.57 -1.38 -2.27
CA LYS A 286 -26.34 -2.22 -1.08
C LYS A 286 -25.53 -1.51 0.01
N GLY A 287 -25.18 -0.23 -0.18
CA GLY A 287 -24.42 0.57 0.77
C GLY A 287 -25.23 0.93 2.03
N GLY A 288 -24.64 0.75 3.21
CA GLY A 288 -25.28 1.08 4.49
C GLY A 288 -25.17 2.55 4.93
N CYS A 289 -24.47 3.40 4.19
CA CYS A 289 -24.28 4.82 4.53
C CYS A 289 -24.09 5.69 3.27
N SER A 290 -23.72 6.96 3.45
CA SER A 290 -23.51 7.90 2.34
C SER A 290 -22.51 7.36 1.31
N ARG A 291 -22.85 7.48 0.01
CA ARG A 291 -21.98 7.11 -1.12
C ARG A 291 -20.61 7.78 -1.02
N ASP A 292 -20.54 9.04 -0.60
CA ASP A 292 -19.27 9.76 -0.43
C ASP A 292 -18.38 9.15 0.66
N THR A 293 -18.96 8.62 1.73
CA THR A 293 -18.20 7.90 2.77
C THR A 293 -17.69 6.57 2.23
N LEU A 294 -18.54 5.81 1.52
CA LEU A 294 -18.15 4.53 0.94
C LEU A 294 -17.04 4.66 -0.11
N ILE A 295 -17.10 5.70 -0.95
CA ILE A 295 -16.06 6.01 -1.92
C ILE A 295 -14.73 6.33 -1.21
N ARG A 296 -14.77 7.15 -0.15
CA ARG A 296 -13.57 7.48 0.64
C ARG A 296 -12.97 6.25 1.30
N ASP A 297 -13.79 5.41 1.93
CA ASP A 297 -13.33 4.18 2.58
C ASP A 297 -12.69 3.21 1.57
N PHE A 298 -13.32 3.05 0.40
CA PHE A 298 -12.81 2.20 -0.67
C PHE A 298 -11.49 2.72 -1.26
N GLY A 299 -11.42 4.01 -1.58
CA GLY A 299 -10.19 4.64 -2.08
C GLY A 299 -9.05 4.57 -1.05
N ALA A 300 -9.36 4.76 0.23
CA ALA A 300 -8.36 4.71 1.31
C ALA A 300 -7.82 3.29 1.48
N ALA A 301 -8.68 2.27 1.43
CA ALA A 301 -8.27 0.87 1.46
C ALA A 301 -7.35 0.53 0.27
N GLN A 302 -7.71 0.96 -0.95
CA GLN A 302 -6.87 0.77 -2.15
C GLN A 302 -5.52 1.47 -2.00
N SER A 303 -5.52 2.73 -1.58
CA SER A 303 -4.30 3.51 -1.33
C SER A 303 -3.39 2.80 -0.32
N ALA A 304 -3.91 2.38 0.83
CA ALA A 304 -3.13 1.71 1.88
C ALA A 304 -2.58 0.35 1.42
N ARG A 305 -3.40 -0.47 0.74
CA ARG A 305 -2.96 -1.79 0.26
C ARG A 305 -1.88 -1.66 -0.81
N TYR A 306 -2.09 -0.79 -1.80
CA TYR A 306 -1.14 -0.68 -2.90
C TYR A 306 0.17 -0.06 -2.44
N GLN A 307 0.14 0.98 -1.60
CA GLN A 307 1.35 1.58 -1.03
C GLN A 307 2.18 0.61 -0.17
N SER A 308 1.55 -0.41 0.43
CA SER A 308 2.24 -1.38 1.29
C SER A 308 2.75 -2.62 0.57
N ARG A 309 2.19 -2.98 -0.59
CA ARG A 309 2.52 -4.24 -1.29
C ARG A 309 2.98 -4.09 -2.74
N SER A 310 2.60 -3.04 -3.46
CA SER A 310 3.01 -2.86 -4.85
C SER A 310 4.23 -1.93 -4.97
N GLY A 311 4.87 -1.96 -6.13
CA GLY A 311 5.97 -1.07 -6.49
C GLY A 311 5.50 0.33 -6.92
N GLY A 312 4.18 0.55 -6.93
CA GLY A 312 3.50 1.73 -7.45
C GLY A 312 2.06 1.41 -7.84
N SER A 313 1.27 2.45 -8.05
CA SER A 313 -0.09 2.34 -8.59
C SER A 313 -0.42 3.54 -9.48
N PHE A 314 -1.24 3.32 -10.50
CA PHE A 314 -1.65 4.33 -11.47
C PHE A 314 -3.18 4.37 -11.53
N PHE A 315 -3.76 5.50 -11.13
CA PHE A 315 -5.21 5.68 -11.10
C PHE A 315 -5.73 5.94 -12.52
N TRP A 316 -6.77 5.21 -12.92
CA TRP A 316 -7.48 5.42 -14.16
C TRP A 316 -8.74 6.28 -13.90
N THR A 317 -8.78 7.57 -14.28
CA THR A 317 -7.79 8.36 -15.04
C THR A 317 -7.70 9.82 -14.60
N TYR A 318 -6.74 10.57 -15.14
CA TYR A 318 -6.53 11.99 -14.83
C TYR A 318 -7.54 12.91 -15.53
N ALA A 319 -7.62 12.85 -16.86
CA ALA A 319 -8.34 13.82 -17.69
C ALA A 319 -9.41 13.15 -18.53
N MET A 320 -10.59 13.78 -18.58
CA MET A 320 -11.77 13.38 -19.34
C MET A 320 -12.50 14.62 -19.87
N ASP A 321 -13.42 14.45 -20.82
CA ASP A 321 -14.24 15.56 -21.36
C ASP A 321 -15.23 16.11 -20.30
N TRP A 322 -15.49 15.39 -19.21
CA TRP A 322 -16.41 15.76 -18.12
C TRP A 322 -15.71 15.91 -16.74
N MET A 323 -14.61 16.67 -16.70
CA MET A 323 -13.93 16.98 -15.43
C MET A 323 -14.91 17.50 -14.34
N PRO A 324 -14.74 17.12 -13.06
CA PRO A 324 -13.57 16.43 -12.49
C PRO A 324 -13.65 14.90 -12.56
N GLY A 325 -14.65 14.30 -13.22
CA GLY A 325 -14.67 12.87 -13.56
C GLY A 325 -15.36 11.91 -12.57
N GLY A 326 -15.83 12.39 -11.42
CA GLY A 326 -16.47 11.53 -10.41
C GLY A 326 -15.52 10.43 -9.91
N GLU A 327 -16.01 9.21 -9.78
CA GLU A 327 -15.27 8.03 -9.31
C GLU A 327 -14.17 7.56 -10.28
N TRP A 328 -14.24 7.98 -11.54
CA TRP A 328 -13.18 7.80 -12.54
C TRP A 328 -12.13 8.92 -12.52
N GLY A 329 -12.37 9.98 -11.76
CA GLY A 329 -11.57 11.20 -11.83
C GLY A 329 -10.54 11.29 -10.72
N PHE A 330 -9.26 11.12 -11.06
CA PHE A 330 -8.17 11.20 -10.08
C PHE A 330 -8.19 12.52 -9.29
N ARG A 331 -8.48 13.64 -9.96
CA ARG A 331 -8.64 14.94 -9.31
C ARG A 331 -9.80 14.98 -8.31
N ALA A 332 -10.95 14.43 -8.66
CA ALA A 332 -12.09 14.36 -7.76
C ALA A 332 -11.78 13.47 -6.54
N GLN A 333 -11.18 12.30 -6.76
CA GLN A 333 -10.89 11.34 -5.69
C GLN A 333 -9.76 11.79 -4.76
N THR A 334 -8.80 12.55 -5.27
CA THR A 334 -7.78 13.20 -4.44
C THR A 334 -8.40 14.32 -3.60
N ALA A 335 -9.25 15.16 -4.20
CA ALA A 335 -9.88 16.29 -3.51
C ALA A 335 -10.86 15.85 -2.41
N SER A 336 -11.53 14.70 -2.56
CA SER A 336 -12.41 14.13 -1.54
C SER A 336 -11.65 13.41 -0.42
N GLY A 337 -10.32 13.22 -0.55
CA GLY A 337 -9.50 12.44 0.36
C GLY A 337 -9.67 10.92 0.21
N ALA A 338 -10.33 10.45 -0.84
CA ALA A 338 -10.46 9.02 -1.13
C ALA A 338 -9.11 8.43 -1.58
N ILE A 339 -8.38 9.12 -2.45
CA ILE A 339 -7.03 8.71 -2.85
C ILE A 339 -6.01 9.60 -2.15
N THR A 340 -5.08 8.97 -1.44
CA THR A 340 -4.08 9.68 -0.65
C THR A 340 -2.67 9.31 -1.11
N PRO A 341 -1.73 10.27 -1.13
CA PRO A 341 -0.34 9.95 -1.42
C PRO A 341 0.34 9.30 -0.20
N PRO A 342 1.45 8.57 -0.41
CA PRO A 342 2.30 8.10 0.67
C PRO A 342 2.71 9.22 1.64
N ALA A 343 2.64 8.95 2.94
CA ALA A 343 2.93 9.95 3.98
C ALA A 343 4.34 10.57 3.87
N ASN A 344 5.33 9.82 3.38
CA ASN A 344 6.67 10.35 3.16
C ASN A 344 6.73 11.44 2.06
N LEU A 345 5.82 11.43 1.09
CA LEU A 345 5.76 12.44 0.02
C LEU A 345 5.06 13.73 0.46
N THR A 346 4.36 13.73 1.61
CA THR A 346 3.71 14.94 2.14
C THR A 346 4.64 15.78 3.01
N LEU A 347 5.86 15.31 3.27
CA LEU A 347 6.85 16.02 4.07
C LEU A 347 7.30 17.32 3.41
N SER A 348 7.45 18.37 4.22
CA SER A 348 8.16 19.58 3.80
C SER A 348 9.64 19.28 3.58
N ALA A 349 10.33 20.16 2.84
CA ALA A 349 11.78 20.04 2.66
C ALA A 349 12.53 20.03 4.01
N ASP A 350 12.09 20.82 4.99
CA ASP A 350 12.65 20.80 6.34
C ASP A 350 12.34 19.50 7.08
N GLY A 351 11.13 18.96 6.92
CA GLY A 351 10.76 17.66 7.47
C GLY A 351 11.67 16.53 6.97
N VAL A 352 11.98 16.52 5.67
CA VAL A 352 12.94 15.58 5.07
C VAL A 352 14.34 15.78 5.67
N ARG A 353 14.86 17.01 5.75
CA ARG A 353 16.19 17.32 6.32
C ARG A 353 16.30 16.88 7.78
N VAL A 354 15.28 17.15 8.60
CA VAL A 354 15.24 16.76 10.01
C VAL A 354 15.25 15.24 10.15
N ARG A 355 14.40 14.53 9.39
CA ARG A 355 14.36 13.06 9.41
C ARG A 355 15.69 12.46 8.95
N LEU A 356 16.30 12.99 7.90
CA LEU A 356 17.62 12.58 7.42
C LEU A 356 18.71 12.78 8.49
N SER A 357 18.74 13.95 9.14
CA SER A 357 19.68 14.24 10.23
C SER A 357 19.51 13.27 11.41
N ASN A 358 18.25 13.00 11.81
CA ASN A 358 17.93 12.07 12.88
C ASN A 358 18.27 10.62 12.54
N ALA A 359 18.07 10.22 11.28
CA ALA A 359 18.51 8.91 10.80
C ALA A 359 20.03 8.82 10.84
N GLN A 360 20.74 9.82 10.32
CA GLN A 360 22.20 9.85 10.27
C GLN A 360 22.84 9.80 11.67
N ALA A 361 22.28 10.51 12.65
CA ALA A 361 22.75 10.49 14.03
C ALA A 361 22.65 9.10 14.70
N ARG A 362 21.75 8.24 14.22
CA ARG A 362 21.50 6.89 14.76
C ARG A 362 22.08 5.77 13.90
N ARG A 363 22.65 6.11 12.74
CA ARG A 363 23.14 5.16 11.73
C ARG A 363 24.07 4.11 12.33
N ASP A 364 25.12 4.53 13.01
CA ASP A 364 26.15 3.61 13.48
C ASP A 364 25.64 2.70 14.61
N ALA A 365 24.74 3.21 15.47
CA ALA A 365 24.07 2.40 16.48
C ALA A 365 23.15 1.34 15.85
N LYS A 366 22.31 1.74 14.88
CA LYS A 366 21.44 0.82 14.13
C LYS A 366 22.24 -0.23 13.34
N MET A 367 23.36 0.16 12.76
CA MET A 367 24.27 -0.78 12.07
C MET A 367 24.86 -1.79 13.05
N ALA A 368 25.40 -1.33 14.18
CA ALA A 368 25.99 -2.20 15.19
C ALA A 368 24.96 -3.19 15.75
N GLU A 369 23.74 -2.72 16.01
CA GLU A 369 22.61 -3.56 16.44
C GLU A 369 22.24 -4.60 15.37
N GLY A 370 22.05 -4.19 14.12
CA GLY A 370 21.67 -5.09 13.02
C GLY A 370 22.73 -6.14 12.71
N VAL A 371 24.00 -5.72 12.59
CA VAL A 371 25.14 -6.62 12.34
C VAL A 371 25.34 -7.56 13.53
N GLY A 372 25.32 -7.04 14.76
CA GLY A 372 25.48 -7.85 15.96
C GLY A 372 24.37 -8.89 16.12
N SER A 373 23.12 -8.50 15.85
CA SER A 373 21.97 -9.41 15.90
C SER A 373 22.05 -10.51 14.85
N HIS A 374 22.44 -10.16 13.62
CA HIS A 374 22.64 -11.13 12.53
C HIS A 374 23.75 -12.14 12.87
N CYS A 375 24.94 -11.65 13.23
CA CYS A 375 26.08 -12.51 13.57
C CYS A 375 25.72 -13.42 14.76
N GLY A 376 25.18 -12.83 15.84
CA GLY A 376 24.82 -13.58 17.04
C GLY A 376 23.72 -14.61 16.82
N TYR A 377 22.78 -14.38 15.91
CA TYR A 377 21.78 -15.39 15.52
C TYR A 377 22.43 -16.56 14.78
N TRP A 378 23.23 -16.31 13.74
CA TRP A 378 23.78 -17.36 12.89
C TRP A 378 24.88 -18.16 13.57
N ASP A 379 25.74 -17.51 14.35
CA ASP A 379 26.78 -18.18 15.13
C ASP A 379 26.19 -19.11 16.20
N ARG A 380 25.03 -18.76 16.77
CA ARG A 380 24.27 -19.61 17.70
C ARG A 380 23.50 -20.72 16.98
N THR A 381 22.96 -20.43 15.81
CA THR A 381 22.12 -21.38 15.05
C THR A 381 22.97 -22.49 14.42
N ALA A 382 24.20 -22.19 14.01
CA ALA A 382 25.17 -23.18 13.55
C ALA A 382 26.54 -22.98 14.22
N PRO A 383 26.71 -23.42 15.48
CA PRO A 383 27.97 -23.26 16.20
C PRO A 383 29.13 -23.94 15.47
N GLY A 384 30.22 -23.19 15.24
CA GLY A 384 31.38 -23.66 14.48
C GLY A 384 31.16 -23.67 12.95
N GLY A 385 30.00 -23.22 12.46
CA GLY A 385 29.77 -22.95 11.06
C GLY A 385 30.60 -21.75 10.58
N TYR A 386 31.06 -21.81 9.34
CA TYR A 386 31.68 -20.66 8.67
C TYR A 386 30.58 -19.80 8.02
N PHE A 387 30.64 -18.50 8.27
CA PHE A 387 29.77 -17.46 7.71
C PHE A 387 30.63 -16.29 7.21
N GLU A 388 30.11 -15.51 6.28
CA GLU A 388 30.82 -14.37 5.68
C GLU A 388 30.20 -13.04 6.12
N HIS A 389 30.01 -12.85 7.43
CA HIS A 389 29.26 -11.74 8.05
C HIS A 389 29.62 -10.33 7.55
N TRP A 390 30.84 -10.15 7.04
CA TRP A 390 31.26 -8.93 6.35
C TRP A 390 30.38 -8.56 5.15
N ARG A 391 29.73 -9.55 4.50
CA ARG A 391 28.76 -9.37 3.42
C ARG A 391 27.49 -8.73 3.92
N PHE A 392 26.96 -9.18 5.06
CA PHE A 392 25.81 -8.56 5.70
C PHE A 392 26.10 -7.09 6.03
N GLU A 393 27.24 -6.81 6.66
CA GLU A 393 27.63 -5.43 6.97
C GLU A 393 27.78 -4.58 5.69
N ASN A 394 28.37 -5.13 4.63
CA ASN A 394 28.50 -4.44 3.34
C ASN A 394 27.13 -4.12 2.74
N GLY A 395 26.24 -5.12 2.67
CA GLY A 395 24.88 -4.96 2.18
C GLY A 395 24.12 -3.91 2.99
N TRP A 396 24.22 -3.93 4.31
CA TRP A 396 23.59 -2.95 5.20
C TRP A 396 24.02 -1.52 4.87
N LYS A 397 25.32 -1.29 4.65
CA LYS A 397 25.85 0.02 4.29
C LYS A 397 25.31 0.51 2.94
N VAL A 398 25.25 -0.37 1.93
CA VAL A 398 24.71 -0.02 0.61
C VAL A 398 23.21 0.28 0.71
N GLY A 399 22.45 -0.58 1.40
CA GLY A 399 21.00 -0.43 1.55
C GLY A 399 20.61 0.85 2.26
N TRP A 400 21.30 1.18 3.36
CA TRP A 400 21.12 2.44 4.07
C TRP A 400 21.41 3.64 3.18
N ALA A 401 22.55 3.61 2.45
CA ALA A 401 22.97 4.72 1.61
C ALA A 401 21.99 4.95 0.45
N ASP A 402 21.50 3.89 -0.18
CA ASP A 402 20.48 3.97 -1.22
C ASP A 402 19.17 4.56 -0.68
N ALA A 403 18.69 4.07 0.46
CA ALA A 403 17.45 4.55 1.06
C ALA A 403 17.55 6.04 1.40
N ALA A 404 18.68 6.48 1.96
CA ALA A 404 18.97 7.89 2.21
C ALA A 404 19.01 8.72 0.93
N ALA A 405 19.65 8.22 -0.13
CA ALA A 405 19.78 8.92 -1.40
C ALA A 405 18.43 9.10 -2.12
N PHE A 406 17.51 8.14 -2.03
CA PHE A 406 16.14 8.29 -2.52
C PHE A 406 15.37 9.29 -1.67
N PHE A 407 15.44 9.16 -0.36
CA PHE A 407 14.68 10.01 0.56
C PHE A 407 15.07 11.49 0.46
N GLU A 408 16.33 11.80 0.16
CA GLU A 408 16.79 13.18 -0.03
C GLU A 408 16.62 13.70 -1.47
N ALA A 409 16.24 12.85 -2.43
CA ALA A 409 16.44 13.12 -3.86
C ALA A 409 15.85 14.46 -4.33
N ARG A 410 14.65 14.82 -3.87
CA ARG A 410 13.99 16.09 -4.23
C ARG A 410 14.62 17.29 -3.54
N VAL A 411 14.92 17.18 -2.25
CA VAL A 411 15.57 18.25 -1.48
C VAL A 411 17.01 18.51 -1.93
N ALA A 412 17.70 17.47 -2.38
CA ALA A 412 19.02 17.53 -2.99
C ALA A 412 18.99 17.94 -4.48
N VAL A 413 17.80 18.24 -5.04
CA VAL A 413 17.60 18.68 -6.43
C VAL A 413 18.10 17.66 -7.47
N ARG A 414 18.18 16.37 -7.09
CA ARG A 414 18.43 15.26 -8.03
C ARG A 414 17.17 14.95 -8.83
N VAL A 415 16.01 15.12 -8.20
CA VAL A 415 14.69 15.08 -8.82
C VAL A 415 14.02 16.44 -8.60
N PRO A 416 13.44 17.08 -9.63
CA PRO A 416 12.66 18.30 -9.48
C PRO A 416 11.38 18.09 -8.66
N GLY A 417 10.62 19.14 -8.43
CA GLY A 417 9.36 19.07 -7.68
C GLY A 417 9.48 19.38 -6.17
N GLY A 418 10.68 19.70 -5.68
CA GLY A 418 10.85 20.37 -4.39
C GLY A 418 10.83 19.45 -3.16
N ALA A 419 9.65 19.22 -2.57
CA ALA A 419 9.47 18.59 -1.26
C ALA A 419 8.99 17.13 -1.34
N GLY A 420 8.95 16.43 -0.20
CA GLY A 420 8.68 15.00 -0.10
C GLY A 420 9.96 14.16 -0.06
N GLY A 421 9.92 13.03 0.64
CA GLY A 421 11.02 12.07 0.68
C GLY A 421 10.66 10.80 -0.08
N ASP A 422 11.25 10.58 -1.25
CA ASP A 422 10.97 9.38 -2.05
C ASP A 422 11.47 8.11 -1.35
N LYS A 423 10.84 6.97 -1.65
CA LYS A 423 11.29 5.66 -1.19
C LYS A 423 11.75 4.83 -2.37
N ILE A 424 12.59 3.85 -2.10
CA ILE A 424 12.94 2.81 -3.08
C ILE A 424 11.67 2.05 -3.44
N GLY A 425 11.17 2.27 -4.65
CA GLY A 425 10.14 1.46 -5.27
C GLY A 425 10.73 0.17 -5.84
N CYS A 426 9.86 -0.78 -6.19
CA CYS A 426 10.26 -2.05 -6.80
C CYS A 426 11.40 -2.79 -6.06
N LEU A 427 11.27 -2.96 -4.74
CA LEU A 427 12.40 -3.28 -3.84
C LEU A 427 13.19 -4.53 -4.24
N ASP A 428 12.53 -5.63 -4.59
CA ASP A 428 13.21 -6.87 -4.99
C ASP A 428 14.04 -6.67 -6.26
N VAL A 429 13.52 -5.91 -7.22
CA VAL A 429 14.23 -5.54 -8.46
C VAL A 429 15.44 -4.66 -8.13
N TRP A 430 15.29 -3.72 -7.19
CA TRP A 430 16.40 -2.88 -6.73
C TRP A 430 17.50 -3.70 -6.03
N VAL A 431 17.11 -4.61 -5.12
CA VAL A 431 18.03 -5.53 -4.44
C VAL A 431 18.78 -6.39 -5.46
N ARG A 432 18.08 -6.94 -6.45
CA ARG A 432 18.70 -7.69 -7.55
C ARG A 432 19.75 -6.86 -8.27
N LYS A 433 19.43 -5.62 -8.64
CA LYS A 433 20.36 -4.71 -9.30
C LYS A 433 21.62 -4.51 -8.46
N ARG A 434 21.48 -4.24 -7.16
CA ARG A 434 22.64 -4.05 -6.27
C ARG A 434 23.46 -5.31 -6.04
N ILE A 435 22.84 -6.48 -6.05
CA ILE A 435 23.56 -7.76 -6.03
C ILE A 435 24.42 -7.88 -7.29
N ILE A 436 23.85 -7.65 -8.49
CA ILE A 436 24.58 -7.74 -9.75
C ILE A 436 25.74 -6.74 -9.80
N GLU A 437 25.49 -5.47 -9.42
CA GLU A 437 26.52 -4.41 -9.43
C GLU A 437 27.64 -4.63 -8.42
N SER A 438 27.36 -5.29 -7.30
CA SER A 438 28.38 -5.63 -6.31
C SER A 438 29.43 -6.62 -6.83
N GLY A 439 29.10 -7.37 -7.88
CA GLY A 439 29.91 -8.49 -8.38
C GLY A 439 30.02 -9.67 -7.39
N MET A 440 29.29 -9.62 -6.26
CA MET A 440 29.35 -10.66 -5.25
C MET A 440 28.69 -11.94 -5.74
N GLN A 441 29.36 -13.07 -5.47
CA GLN A 441 28.91 -14.40 -5.80
C GLN A 441 29.22 -15.36 -4.64
N GLY A 442 28.70 -16.58 -4.74
CA GLY A 442 29.02 -17.67 -3.82
C GLY A 442 27.91 -17.98 -2.81
N LYS A 443 28.18 -18.98 -1.98
CA LYS A 443 27.21 -19.58 -1.06
C LYS A 443 26.60 -18.61 -0.04
N PHE A 444 27.35 -17.58 0.36
CA PHE A 444 26.94 -16.61 1.39
C PHE A 444 26.39 -15.31 0.82
N LEU A 445 26.01 -15.28 -0.47
CA LEU A 445 25.44 -14.08 -1.10
C LEU A 445 24.15 -13.60 -0.40
N TRP A 446 23.38 -14.54 0.19
CA TRP A 446 22.18 -14.23 0.96
C TRP A 446 22.45 -13.29 2.14
N GLU A 447 23.65 -13.30 2.73
CA GLU A 447 24.01 -12.39 3.81
C GLU A 447 24.04 -10.93 3.31
N TYR A 448 24.57 -10.70 2.10
CA TYR A 448 24.55 -9.37 1.47
C TYR A 448 23.13 -8.90 1.19
N GLU A 449 22.26 -9.78 0.66
CA GLU A 449 20.85 -9.45 0.45
C GLU A 449 20.14 -9.07 1.76
N GLN A 450 20.29 -9.89 2.80
CA GLN A 450 19.70 -9.61 4.11
C GLN A 450 20.22 -8.30 4.70
N GLY A 451 21.53 -8.06 4.58
CA GLY A 451 22.15 -6.79 4.95
C GLY A 451 21.51 -5.62 4.23
N MET A 452 21.42 -5.67 2.90
CA MET A 452 20.78 -4.65 2.05
C MET A 452 19.36 -4.31 2.53
N ARG A 453 18.52 -5.33 2.70
CA ARG A 453 17.13 -5.13 3.15
C ARG A 453 17.05 -4.55 4.55
N GLN A 454 17.88 -5.03 5.49
CA GLN A 454 17.93 -4.49 6.84
C GLN A 454 18.44 -3.05 6.86
N GLY A 455 19.43 -2.70 6.03
CA GLY A 455 19.92 -1.32 5.90
C GLY A 455 18.83 -0.37 5.40
N ILE A 456 18.06 -0.80 4.39
CA ILE A 456 16.92 -0.05 3.85
C ILE A 456 15.83 0.11 4.92
N SER A 457 15.41 -0.98 5.58
CA SER A 457 14.37 -0.92 6.61
C SER A 457 14.83 -0.05 7.78
N SER A 458 16.07 -0.22 8.26
CA SER A 458 16.63 0.53 9.39
C SER A 458 16.65 2.04 9.12
N PHE A 459 16.84 2.46 7.87
CA PHE A 459 16.77 3.86 7.49
C PHE A 459 15.33 4.40 7.58
N TYR A 460 14.35 3.64 7.09
CA TYR A 460 12.94 4.02 7.16
C TYR A 460 12.32 3.82 8.56
N GLU A 461 12.95 3.03 9.43
CA GLU A 461 12.64 2.87 10.85
C GLU A 461 13.06 4.12 11.66
N GLY A 462 12.42 5.25 11.36
CA GLY A 462 12.22 6.30 12.34
C GLY A 462 11.17 5.85 13.36
N LYS A 463 11.16 6.44 14.56
CA LYS A 463 10.00 6.33 15.48
C LYS A 463 8.69 6.83 14.85
N ASP A 464 8.74 7.34 13.62
CA ASP A 464 7.63 7.60 12.72
C ASP A 464 6.64 6.42 12.61
N GLY A 465 7.01 5.16 12.82
CA GLY A 465 6.01 4.08 12.90
C GLY A 465 5.02 4.26 14.05
N GLU A 466 5.51 4.67 15.22
CA GLU A 466 4.70 4.91 16.43
C GLU A 466 4.13 6.33 16.44
N ASP A 467 4.90 7.31 15.95
CA ASP A 467 4.52 8.73 15.88
C ASP A 467 3.57 9.03 14.69
N ASP A 468 3.76 8.45 13.49
CA ASP A 468 2.79 8.55 12.38
C ASP A 468 1.55 7.70 12.69
N PHE A 469 1.67 6.57 13.40
CA PHE A 469 0.50 5.86 13.93
C PHE A 469 -0.26 6.75 14.91
N ARG A 470 0.38 7.30 15.95
CA ARG A 470 -0.24 8.27 16.87
C ARG A 470 -0.78 9.53 16.18
N LYS A 471 -0.21 9.96 15.05
CA LYS A 471 -0.64 11.18 14.36
C LYS A 471 -1.81 10.95 13.42
N ASN A 472 -1.86 9.79 12.76
CA ASN A 472 -2.95 9.42 11.85
C ASN A 472 -4.14 8.80 12.59
N TYR A 473 -3.88 8.24 13.77
CA TYR A 473 -4.81 7.42 14.53
C TYR A 473 -4.95 7.93 15.99
N GLY A 474 -4.19 8.90 16.47
CA GLY A 474 -4.26 9.29 17.90
C GLY A 474 -3.66 8.23 18.83
N ASP A 475 -3.70 8.47 20.15
CA ASP A 475 -3.29 7.48 21.15
C ASP A 475 -4.30 6.31 21.17
N TYR A 476 -3.97 5.22 20.50
CA TYR A 476 -4.75 3.98 20.56
C TYR A 476 -4.01 2.90 21.36
N PHE A 477 -4.74 2.29 22.29
CA PHE A 477 -4.35 1.03 22.92
C PHE A 477 -4.98 -0.12 22.13
N ILE A 478 -4.16 -0.95 21.50
CA ILE A 478 -4.60 -2.29 21.08
C ILE A 478 -4.36 -3.19 22.28
N ASP A 479 -5.43 -3.54 23.00
CA ASP A 479 -5.39 -4.63 23.97
C ASP A 479 -6.07 -5.84 23.34
N GLY A 480 -5.27 -6.77 22.85
CA GLY A 480 -5.72 -8.04 22.30
C GLY A 480 -5.37 -9.15 23.29
N ILE A 481 -6.38 -9.71 23.96
CA ILE A 481 -6.16 -10.88 24.81
C ILE A 481 -6.20 -12.12 23.91
N VAL A 482 -5.04 -12.72 23.67
CA VAL A 482 -4.95 -14.06 23.08
C VAL A 482 -5.32 -15.07 24.15
N VAL A 483 -6.53 -15.61 24.09
CA VAL A 483 -6.99 -16.66 25.01
C VAL A 483 -6.61 -18.03 24.44
N GLY A 484 -5.30 -18.27 24.33
CA GLY A 484 -4.76 -19.54 23.81
C GLY A 484 -4.91 -19.72 22.30
N ALA A 485 -4.20 -20.71 21.76
CA ALA A 485 -3.91 -20.84 20.32
C ALA A 485 -5.11 -21.14 19.40
N GLU A 486 -6.35 -21.17 19.89
CA GLU A 486 -7.50 -21.70 19.13
C GLU A 486 -8.81 -20.88 19.25
N ALA A 487 -8.80 -19.72 19.94
CA ALA A 487 -9.89 -18.73 19.92
C ALA A 487 -9.43 -17.31 20.33
N GLY A 488 -10.12 -16.26 19.86
CA GLY A 488 -9.76 -14.87 20.17
C GLY A 488 -10.96 -13.93 20.23
N VAL A 489 -10.79 -12.80 20.94
CA VAL A 489 -11.77 -11.72 21.05
C VAL A 489 -11.08 -10.39 20.74
N LEU A 490 -11.70 -9.58 19.88
CA LEU A 490 -11.27 -8.24 19.51
C LEU A 490 -12.27 -7.24 20.09
N TYR A 491 -11.78 -6.26 20.83
CA TYR A 491 -12.57 -5.15 21.36
C TYR A 491 -12.05 -3.83 20.80
N SER A 492 -12.94 -2.96 20.34
CA SER A 492 -12.58 -1.62 19.87
C SER A 492 -13.51 -0.56 20.48
N ARG A 493 -12.94 0.61 20.78
CA ARG A 493 -13.65 1.80 21.27
C ARG A 493 -13.32 2.98 20.36
N ALA A 494 -14.33 3.63 19.81
CA ALA A 494 -14.20 4.91 19.12
C ALA A 494 -14.72 6.04 20.02
N HIS A 495 -14.01 7.16 20.09
CA HIS A 495 -14.38 8.37 20.84
C HIS A 495 -14.34 9.59 19.91
N SER A 496 -15.29 10.50 20.05
CA SER A 496 -15.26 11.79 19.34
C SER A 496 -15.73 12.93 20.25
N GLU A 497 -15.07 14.09 20.13
CA GLU A 497 -15.45 15.36 20.75
C GLU A 497 -15.89 16.36 19.67
N VAL A 498 -17.04 17.00 19.87
CA VAL A 498 -17.46 18.17 19.08
C VAL A 498 -17.70 19.34 20.02
N THR A 499 -17.15 20.50 19.66
CA THR A 499 -17.40 21.78 20.36
C THR A 499 -18.37 22.62 19.52
N THR A 500 -19.52 22.98 20.08
CA THR A 500 -20.51 23.85 19.43
C THR A 500 -20.65 25.16 20.19
N THR A 501 -20.63 26.28 19.46
CA THR A 501 -20.82 27.63 20.03
C THR A 501 -22.22 28.13 19.69
N GLU A 502 -23.06 28.31 20.69
CA GLU A 502 -24.38 28.97 20.55
C GLU A 502 -24.31 30.40 21.05
N VAL A 503 -24.75 31.34 20.22
CA VAL A 503 -24.88 32.76 20.58
C VAL A 503 -26.36 33.05 20.81
N THR A 504 -26.74 33.36 22.05
CA THR A 504 -28.11 33.71 22.42
C THR A 504 -28.25 35.22 22.54
N GLU A 505 -29.03 35.83 21.65
CA GLU A 505 -29.37 37.26 21.71
C GLU A 505 -30.75 37.47 22.32
N ILE A 506 -30.81 38.14 23.47
CA ILE A 506 -32.06 38.46 24.18
C ILE A 506 -32.33 39.95 24.04
N THR A 507 -33.39 40.30 23.31
CA THR A 507 -33.91 41.67 23.26
C THR A 507 -35.20 41.79 24.04
N VAL A 508 -35.16 42.53 25.15
CA VAL A 508 -36.32 42.81 25.99
C VAL A 508 -36.95 44.13 25.55
N MET A 509 -38.27 44.09 25.40
CA MET A 509 -39.04 45.17 24.83
C MET A 509 -40.18 45.54 25.77
N ILE A 510 -40.16 46.74 26.32
CA ILE A 510 -41.16 47.18 27.30
C ILE A 510 -42.08 48.20 26.65
N ARG A 511 -43.39 47.98 26.78
CA ARG A 511 -44.45 48.87 26.29
C ARG A 511 -45.42 49.23 27.39
N PHE A 512 -45.80 50.50 27.43
CA PHE A 512 -46.97 50.95 28.18
C PHE A 512 -47.84 51.88 27.33
N LEU A 513 -49.04 51.38 27.06
CA LEU A 513 -50.19 51.93 26.32
C LEU A 513 -49.92 52.65 24.99
N LEU A 514 -49.11 53.72 24.96
CA LEU A 514 -48.80 54.44 23.72
C LEU A 514 -47.29 54.67 23.48
N TRP A 515 -46.40 54.02 24.24
CA TRP A 515 -44.96 54.06 23.95
C TRP A 515 -44.23 52.71 24.15
N ARG A 516 -43.14 52.53 23.39
CA ARG A 516 -42.25 51.35 23.34
C ARG A 516 -40.79 51.76 23.48
N LYS A 517 -40.01 51.00 24.26
CA LYS A 517 -38.55 50.96 24.10
C LYS A 517 -37.99 49.54 24.28
N SER A 518 -36.88 49.26 23.59
CA SER A 518 -36.24 47.94 23.56
C SER A 518 -34.76 48.02 23.91
N PHE A 519 -34.26 47.00 24.59
CA PHE A 519 -32.84 46.80 24.90
C PHE A 519 -32.44 45.35 24.63
N GLY A 520 -31.29 45.17 23.98
CA GLY A 520 -30.70 43.87 23.64
C GLY A 520 -29.45 43.55 24.48
N HIS A 521 -29.27 42.28 24.79
CA HIS A 521 -28.06 41.69 25.36
C HIS A 521 -27.75 40.36 24.67
N THR A 522 -26.48 40.08 24.43
CA THR A 522 -26.02 38.89 23.71
C THR A 522 -25.09 38.11 24.61
N ASP A 523 -25.36 36.82 24.78
CA ASP A 523 -24.51 35.89 25.54
C ASP A 523 -24.07 34.72 24.65
N VAL A 524 -22.84 34.23 24.84
CA VAL A 524 -22.25 33.17 23.99
C VAL A 524 -21.90 31.99 24.86
N HIS A 525 -22.54 30.85 24.61
CA HIS A 525 -22.33 29.59 25.31
C HIS A 525 -21.61 28.59 24.42
N ILE A 526 -20.53 27.97 24.91
CA ILE A 526 -19.76 26.96 24.19
C ILE A 526 -19.92 25.64 24.94
N ASP A 527 -20.53 24.65 24.29
CA ASP A 527 -20.76 23.34 24.87
C ASP A 527 -19.94 22.26 24.16
N ARG A 528 -19.46 21.27 24.92
CA ARG A 528 -18.64 20.15 24.42
C ARG A 528 -19.35 18.85 24.73
N SER A 529 -19.67 18.09 23.69
CA SER A 529 -20.25 16.75 23.84
C SER A 529 -19.29 15.67 23.36
N GLU A 530 -19.13 14.64 24.18
CA GLU A 530 -18.38 13.42 23.88
C GLU A 530 -19.33 12.27 23.50
N SER A 531 -18.99 11.47 22.48
CA SER A 531 -19.67 10.21 22.21
C SER A 531 -18.67 9.05 22.09
N CYS A 532 -19.07 7.87 22.56
CA CYS A 532 -18.29 6.65 22.47
C CYS A 532 -19.08 5.49 21.90
N ALA A 533 -18.49 4.76 20.95
CA ALA A 533 -19.01 3.52 20.41
C ALA A 533 -18.06 2.36 20.70
N TYR A 534 -18.61 1.18 20.98
CA TYR A 534 -17.87 -0.03 21.31
C TYR A 534 -18.22 -1.16 20.34
N SER A 535 -17.22 -1.91 19.89
CA SER A 535 -17.40 -3.10 19.06
C SER A 535 -16.66 -4.27 19.69
N LEU A 536 -17.32 -5.44 19.70
CA LEU A 536 -16.76 -6.70 20.16
C LEU A 536 -16.96 -7.75 19.06
N SER A 537 -15.88 -8.44 18.69
CA SER A 537 -15.92 -9.57 17.75
C SER A 537 -15.16 -10.75 18.32
N CYS A 538 -15.73 -11.95 18.26
CA CYS A 538 -15.10 -13.18 18.73
C CYS A 538 -14.95 -14.20 17.58
N PHE A 539 -13.92 -15.05 17.64
CA PHE A 539 -13.67 -16.09 16.64
C PHE A 539 -13.08 -17.36 17.27
N ASN A 540 -13.39 -18.51 16.66
CA ASN A 540 -12.89 -19.84 17.02
C ASN A 540 -12.48 -20.59 15.73
N THR A 541 -11.30 -21.22 15.72
CA THR A 541 -10.74 -21.93 14.55
C THR A 541 -11.43 -23.25 14.20
N PHE A 542 -12.29 -23.81 15.06
CA PHE A 542 -12.95 -25.09 14.79
C PHE A 542 -14.29 -24.99 14.06
N GLU A 543 -14.99 -23.84 14.09
CA GLU A 543 -16.36 -23.72 13.54
C GLU A 543 -16.54 -22.66 12.43
N GLN A 544 -15.50 -21.87 12.08
CA GLN A 544 -15.57 -20.79 11.06
C GLN A 544 -16.79 -19.85 11.22
N LYS A 545 -17.22 -19.56 12.46
CA LYS A 545 -18.32 -18.63 12.74
C LYS A 545 -17.79 -17.34 13.37
N ARG A 546 -18.25 -16.21 12.85
CA ARG A 546 -18.01 -14.85 13.36
C ARG A 546 -19.34 -14.25 13.77
N GLU A 547 -19.43 -13.75 14.99
CA GLU A 547 -20.57 -12.96 15.47
C GLU A 547 -20.11 -11.52 15.73
N ASP A 548 -20.72 -10.56 15.04
CA ASP A 548 -20.50 -9.14 15.25
C ASP A 548 -21.73 -8.57 15.98
N MET A 549 -21.51 -7.97 17.16
CA MET A 549 -22.55 -7.24 17.88
C MET A 549 -22.27 -5.74 17.82
N ALA A 550 -23.08 -5.01 17.05
CA ALA A 550 -23.22 -3.57 17.19
C ALA A 550 -24.40 -3.29 18.12
N THR A 551 -24.21 -2.46 19.14
CA THR A 551 -25.29 -2.08 20.05
C THR A 551 -25.26 -0.60 20.38
N ASP A 552 -26.38 0.10 20.20
CA ASP A 552 -26.67 1.42 20.78
C ASP A 552 -27.07 1.32 22.27
N ARG A 553 -26.62 0.27 22.97
CA ARG A 553 -27.13 -0.10 24.29
C ARG A 553 -26.27 0.40 25.43
N THR A 554 -26.92 0.64 26.55
CA THR A 554 -26.27 1.10 27.78
C THR A 554 -25.41 0.00 28.41
N TYR A 555 -24.36 0.41 29.12
CA TYR A 555 -23.34 -0.44 29.75
C TYR A 555 -23.89 -1.69 30.48
N GLY A 556 -25.05 -1.59 31.13
CA GLY A 556 -25.66 -2.69 31.87
C GLY A 556 -26.15 -3.87 31.00
N GLU A 557 -26.60 -3.62 29.78
CA GLU A 557 -27.11 -4.68 28.89
C GLU A 557 -25.97 -5.45 28.20
N VAL A 558 -24.81 -4.79 28.02
CA VAL A 558 -23.58 -5.41 27.52
C VAL A 558 -23.01 -6.38 28.55
N MET A 559 -23.07 -6.02 29.84
CA MET A 559 -22.63 -6.90 30.94
C MET A 559 -23.48 -8.17 31.05
N ASP A 560 -24.77 -8.12 30.73
CA ASP A 560 -25.67 -9.29 30.76
C ASP A 560 -25.32 -10.30 29.65
N VAL A 561 -24.90 -9.81 28.48
CA VAL A 561 -24.42 -10.64 27.36
C VAL A 561 -23.05 -11.23 27.65
N VAL A 562 -22.13 -10.43 28.19
CA VAL A 562 -20.81 -10.90 28.65
C VAL A 562 -20.99 -12.00 29.71
N THR A 563 -21.91 -11.81 30.66
CA THR A 563 -22.20 -12.81 31.71
C THR A 563 -22.76 -14.11 31.13
N ARG A 564 -23.66 -14.05 30.13
CA ARG A 564 -24.13 -15.27 29.42
C ARG A 564 -23.03 -15.98 28.65
N THR A 565 -22.13 -15.23 28.00
CA THR A 565 -20.99 -15.79 27.29
C THR A 565 -20.00 -16.45 28.25
N TYR A 566 -19.78 -15.86 29.43
CA TYR A 566 -19.00 -16.47 30.52
C TYR A 566 -19.63 -17.78 31.02
N SER A 567 -20.95 -17.85 31.20
CA SER A 567 -21.62 -19.10 31.61
C SER A 567 -21.50 -20.22 30.56
N ILE A 568 -21.44 -19.89 29.27
CA ILE A 568 -21.20 -20.86 28.19
C ILE A 568 -19.75 -21.36 28.22
N ILE A 569 -18.79 -20.46 28.47
CA ILE A 569 -17.36 -20.80 28.61
C ILE A 569 -17.13 -21.67 29.84
N GLU A 570 -17.72 -21.35 30.99
CA GLU A 570 -17.65 -22.17 32.20
C GLU A 570 -18.24 -23.58 31.98
N HIS A 571 -19.35 -23.68 31.25
CA HIS A 571 -19.94 -24.97 30.89
C HIS A 571 -19.01 -25.83 30.01
N PHE A 572 -18.28 -25.21 29.07
CA PHE A 572 -17.27 -25.90 28.26
C PHE A 572 -16.02 -26.29 29.06
N GLU A 573 -15.56 -25.43 29.97
CA GLU A 573 -14.45 -25.73 30.88
C GLU A 573 -14.78 -26.89 31.82
N GLU A 574 -16.02 -27.00 32.30
CA GLU A 574 -16.48 -28.05 33.21
C GLU A 574 -16.55 -29.42 32.50
N GLN A 575 -17.01 -29.47 31.24
CA GLN A 575 -16.95 -30.67 30.40
C GLN A 575 -15.51 -31.14 30.11
N ILE A 576 -14.56 -30.21 30.01
CA ILE A 576 -13.13 -30.51 29.86
C ILE A 576 -12.54 -31.01 31.19
N ARG A 577 -12.95 -30.41 32.31
CA ARG A 577 -12.50 -30.76 33.68
C ARG A 577 -12.89 -32.20 34.06
N GLU A 578 -14.12 -32.62 33.78
CA GLU A 578 -14.59 -34.01 34.01
C GLU A 578 -13.80 -35.06 33.21
N ARG A 579 -13.27 -34.69 32.05
CA ARG A 579 -12.48 -35.59 31.19
C ARG A 579 -10.99 -35.60 31.57
N ARG A 580 -10.49 -34.52 32.19
CA ARG A 580 -9.09 -34.34 32.62
C ARG A 580 -8.69 -35.24 33.80
N ASP A 581 -9.59 -35.48 34.75
CA ASP A 581 -9.30 -36.33 35.93
C ASP A 581 -9.17 -37.82 35.59
N LYS A 582 -9.68 -38.25 34.44
CA LYS A 582 -9.50 -39.61 33.91
C LYS A 582 -8.18 -39.80 33.15
N LEU A 583 -7.48 -38.73 32.81
CA LEU A 583 -6.30 -38.74 31.92
C LEU A 583 -4.95 -38.70 32.65
N PHE A 584 -4.85 -38.25 33.92
CA PHE A 584 -3.56 -37.93 34.55
C PHE A 584 -3.35 -38.38 36.01
N ALA A 585 -3.96 -39.49 36.45
CA ALA A 585 -3.66 -40.01 37.80
C ALA A 585 -2.25 -40.62 37.88
N THR A 586 -1.41 -40.08 38.79
CA THR A 586 -0.23 -40.62 39.54
C THR A 586 1.01 -39.69 39.46
N ARG A 587 1.92 -39.52 40.45
CA ARG A 587 2.00 -39.64 41.93
C ARG A 587 3.41 -39.12 42.33
N ASP A 588 3.54 -38.40 43.46
CA ASP A 588 4.78 -38.12 44.25
C ASP A 588 5.91 -37.22 43.64
N LYS A 589 6.65 -36.33 44.34
CA LYS A 589 6.68 -35.78 45.71
C LYS A 589 7.51 -34.45 45.74
N PRO A 590 7.32 -33.58 46.75
CA PRO A 590 7.92 -32.24 46.87
C PRO A 590 9.23 -32.24 47.70
N GLY A 591 10.25 -31.47 47.31
CA GLY A 591 11.49 -31.44 48.11
C GLY A 591 12.65 -30.54 47.66
N LEU A 592 12.39 -29.38 47.03
CA LEU A 592 13.48 -28.50 46.55
C LEU A 592 13.43 -27.04 47.05
N TRP A 593 12.42 -26.63 47.81
CA TRP A 593 12.28 -25.21 48.20
C TRP A 593 12.90 -24.79 49.55
N ASP A 594 13.20 -25.72 50.46
CA ASP A 594 13.52 -25.34 51.84
C ASP A 594 15.01 -25.10 52.16
N LYS A 595 15.90 -24.98 51.18
CA LYS A 595 17.34 -24.76 51.44
C LYS A 595 18.01 -23.61 50.71
N GLY A 596 17.25 -22.58 50.32
CA GLY A 596 17.81 -21.26 50.02
C GLY A 596 18.94 -21.25 48.98
N GLY A 597 18.94 -22.19 48.04
CA GLY A 597 19.86 -22.18 46.90
C GLY A 597 19.39 -21.16 45.88
N THR A 598 20.28 -20.26 45.45
CA THR A 598 20.06 -19.45 44.26
C THR A 598 20.09 -20.34 43.04
N LEU A 599 18.94 -20.50 42.39
CA LEU A 599 18.84 -21.04 41.04
C LEU A 599 19.52 -20.06 40.09
N THR A 600 20.46 -20.55 39.29
CA THR A 600 20.95 -19.79 38.14
C THR A 600 19.94 -19.93 36.99
N VAL A 601 19.97 -19.00 36.04
CA VAL A 601 19.09 -19.03 34.85
C VAL A 601 19.21 -20.36 34.10
N ASP A 602 20.40 -20.99 34.12
CA ASP A 602 20.65 -22.28 33.50
C ASP A 602 19.96 -23.45 34.21
N ASP A 603 19.78 -23.40 35.54
CA ASP A 603 19.10 -24.46 36.30
C ASP A 603 17.58 -24.48 36.02
N VAL A 604 17.00 -23.28 35.83
CA VAL A 604 15.57 -23.11 35.50
C VAL A 604 15.33 -23.45 34.02
N ALA A 605 16.20 -22.99 33.13
CA ALA A 605 16.13 -23.30 31.70
C ALA A 605 16.28 -24.80 31.44
N THR A 606 17.24 -25.48 32.08
CA THR A 606 17.45 -26.92 31.89
C THR A 606 16.25 -27.75 32.34
N ARG A 607 15.58 -27.36 33.45
CA ARG A 607 14.38 -28.05 33.94
C ARG A 607 13.17 -27.82 33.04
N LEU A 608 12.99 -26.60 32.51
CA LEU A 608 11.89 -26.24 31.62
C LEU A 608 12.04 -26.88 30.22
N ILE A 609 13.27 -26.93 29.69
CA ILE A 609 13.60 -27.61 28.43
C ILE A 609 13.38 -29.13 28.55
N SER A 610 13.60 -29.70 29.75
CA SER A 610 13.41 -31.14 29.98
C SER A 610 11.94 -31.58 30.11
N LEU A 611 11.01 -30.64 30.37
CA LEU A 611 9.59 -30.97 30.60
C LEU A 611 8.72 -30.79 29.35
N HIS A 612 9.02 -29.86 28.45
CA HIS A 612 8.32 -29.75 27.15
C HIS A 612 9.20 -29.16 26.04
N ARG A 613 9.32 -29.90 24.92
CA ARG A 613 9.84 -29.42 23.63
C ARG A 613 8.76 -28.65 22.87
N SER A 614 8.44 -27.43 23.27
CA SER A 614 7.75 -26.45 22.41
C SER A 614 7.84 -25.07 23.08
N GLY A 615 8.50 -24.14 22.38
CA GLY A 615 8.91 -22.84 22.92
C GLY A 615 7.78 -21.81 23.04
N VAL A 616 7.55 -21.35 24.27
CA VAL A 616 6.77 -20.13 24.57
C VAL A 616 7.61 -19.28 25.55
N LEU A 617 7.71 -17.97 25.27
CA LEU A 617 8.37 -16.96 26.11
C LEU A 617 7.30 -16.12 26.83
N TRP A 618 7.58 -15.65 28.06
CA TRP A 618 6.75 -14.71 28.82
C TRP A 618 7.33 -13.28 28.76
N GLU A 619 6.47 -12.24 28.84
CA GLU A 619 6.86 -10.83 29.01
C GLU A 619 6.16 -10.17 30.22
N GLY A 620 6.85 -9.22 30.88
CA GLY A 620 6.43 -8.54 32.11
C GLY A 620 6.10 -7.04 31.93
N LEU A 621 5.41 -6.45 32.91
CA LEU A 621 4.88 -5.07 32.85
C LEU A 621 5.82 -4.05 33.51
N MET A 622 6.06 -2.90 32.85
CA MET A 622 6.70 -1.72 33.41
C MET A 622 5.75 -0.52 33.44
N VAL A 623 5.80 0.26 34.53
CA VAL A 623 4.98 1.48 34.73
C VAL A 623 5.86 2.74 34.67
N PRO A 624 5.45 3.83 33.98
CA PRO A 624 6.26 5.04 33.85
C PRO A 624 6.41 5.82 35.16
N TYR A 625 7.62 6.32 35.44
CA TYR A 625 7.95 7.15 36.62
C TYR A 625 7.17 8.48 36.68
N ALA A 626 6.67 8.95 35.53
CA ALA A 626 5.96 10.23 35.40
C ALA A 626 4.50 10.20 35.90
N ALA A 627 3.90 9.02 36.12
CA ALA A 627 2.51 8.89 36.58
C ALA A 627 2.37 8.86 38.13
N LEU A 628 3.48 8.94 38.87
CA LEU A 628 3.50 8.93 40.33
C LEU A 628 2.94 10.21 41.01
N PRO A 629 3.04 11.42 40.43
CA PRO A 629 2.46 12.64 41.02
C PRO A 629 0.93 12.67 40.98
N ASP A 630 0.31 12.21 39.90
CA ASP A 630 -1.15 12.28 39.72
C ASP A 630 -1.91 11.29 40.63
N CYS A 631 -1.24 10.20 41.04
CA CYS A 631 -1.76 9.30 42.07
C CYS A 631 -1.70 9.89 43.50
N ARG A 632 -0.99 11.00 43.75
CA ARG A 632 -0.91 11.63 45.09
C ARG A 632 -2.12 12.48 45.43
N GLU A 633 -2.79 13.07 44.45
CA GLU A 633 -3.95 13.93 44.69
C GLU A 633 -5.21 13.11 44.99
N PHE A 634 -5.31 11.90 44.44
CA PHE A 634 -6.42 10.96 44.71
C PHE A 634 -6.40 10.33 46.12
N LEU A 635 -5.28 10.41 46.85
CA LEU A 635 -5.08 9.67 48.11
C LEU A 635 -5.06 10.51 49.39
N GLY A 636 -5.51 11.77 49.33
CA GLY A 636 -5.83 12.57 50.53
C GLY A 636 -4.61 12.87 51.41
N GLY A 637 -3.97 14.00 51.15
CA GLY A 637 -2.70 14.39 51.76
C GLY A 637 -2.64 14.23 53.29
N ARG A 638 -2.00 13.15 53.76
CA ARG A 638 -1.27 13.07 55.03
C ARG A 638 -0.13 12.06 54.93
N ALA A 639 1.02 12.54 55.36
CA ALA A 639 2.23 11.83 55.81
C ALA A 639 3.39 11.63 54.81
N PRO A 640 4.63 11.77 55.31
CA PRO A 640 5.78 12.24 54.55
C PRO A 640 6.78 11.10 54.22
N ASN A 641 7.46 11.23 53.08
CA ASN A 641 8.68 10.47 52.69
C ASN A 641 8.70 8.98 53.09
N ALA A 642 7.87 8.16 52.45
CA ALA A 642 7.85 6.70 52.65
C ALA A 642 8.91 5.98 51.78
N SER A 643 9.56 4.95 52.35
CA SER A 643 10.64 4.17 51.71
C SER A 643 10.12 3.04 50.80
N LYS A 644 11.00 2.46 49.97
CA LYS A 644 10.71 1.42 48.95
C LYS A 644 9.87 0.22 49.42
N ASP A 645 9.90 -0.13 50.70
CA ASP A 645 9.16 -1.28 51.24
C ASP A 645 7.67 -0.99 51.55
N GLU A 646 7.30 0.26 51.78
CA GLU A 646 5.89 0.64 51.99
C GLU A 646 5.12 0.71 50.66
N SER A 647 5.78 1.10 49.56
CA SER A 647 5.18 1.06 48.21
C SER A 647 4.83 -0.36 47.75
N ARG A 648 5.63 -1.37 48.14
CA ARG A 648 5.34 -2.78 47.86
C ARG A 648 4.13 -3.29 48.65
N ARG A 649 4.00 -2.89 49.91
CA ARG A 649 2.82 -3.25 50.73
C ARG A 649 1.55 -2.57 50.24
N LEU A 650 1.64 -1.33 49.75
CA LEU A 650 0.52 -0.60 49.16
C LEU A 650 0.04 -1.24 47.83
N MET A 651 0.96 -1.72 46.99
CA MET A 651 0.63 -2.42 45.74
C MET A 651 -0.10 -3.75 45.98
N VAL A 652 0.34 -4.52 46.99
CA VAL A 652 -0.33 -5.76 47.41
C VAL A 652 -1.69 -5.49 48.05
N PHE A 653 -1.85 -4.37 48.77
CA PHE A 653 -3.14 -3.93 49.31
C PHE A 653 -4.13 -3.50 48.22
N LEU A 654 -3.67 -2.76 47.20
CA LEU A 654 -4.48 -2.36 46.05
C LEU A 654 -4.89 -3.56 45.18
N LEU A 655 -3.98 -4.50 44.91
CA LEU A 655 -4.29 -5.76 44.22
C LEU A 655 -5.34 -6.59 44.97
N ARG A 656 -5.24 -6.67 46.30
CA ARG A 656 -6.21 -7.40 47.11
C ARG A 656 -7.57 -6.71 47.18
N ARG A 657 -7.62 -5.38 47.12
CA ARG A 657 -8.89 -4.63 47.16
C ARG A 657 -9.58 -4.59 45.79
N LEU A 658 -8.81 -4.49 44.69
CA LEU A 658 -9.36 -4.66 43.34
C LEU A 658 -9.97 -6.06 43.16
N ILE A 659 -9.30 -7.11 43.65
CA ILE A 659 -9.82 -8.47 43.58
C ILE A 659 -11.04 -8.65 44.50
N ALA A 660 -11.12 -7.95 45.64
CA ALA A 660 -12.25 -8.09 46.56
C ALA A 660 -13.49 -7.25 46.17
N ASP A 661 -13.32 -6.14 45.45
CA ASP A 661 -14.42 -5.28 44.98
C ASP A 661 -14.83 -5.57 43.52
N THR A 662 -14.22 -6.59 42.88
CA THR A 662 -14.61 -7.12 41.54
C THR A 662 -15.27 -8.51 41.65
N PHE A 663 -15.66 -8.95 42.85
CA PHE A 663 -16.51 -10.12 43.10
C PHE A 663 -17.82 -9.73 43.78
#